data_AF-A0A3B9PQZ5-F1
#
_entry.id   AF-A0A3B9PQZ5-F1
#
_cell.length_a   1.000
_cell.length_b   1.000
_cell.length_c   1.000
_cell.angle_alpha   90.00
_cell.angle_beta   90.00
_cell.angle_gamma   90.00
#
_symmetry.space_group_name_H-M   'P 1'
#
loop_
_entity.id
_entity.type
_entity.pdbx_description
1 polymer ?
#
loop_
_entity_poly.entity_id
_entity_poly.type
_entity_poly.pdbx_seq_one_letter_code
_entity_poly.pdbx_strand_id
1 'polypeptide(L)'
;MLSVTTHGTGTTSVTNLTGSIDLGTITTAELTIDARGIAQSGVSTVSGASSFTSGANAITLDQANEFTGAVSLSNSGANNVTIDDANDLVLGTVSIAAGDLNVDNAGTITQTGVVSVGGNTVLDNSDGDNADITLANANNVFTGTVTFTTDTGSDISIADTTAFDLGALAVNSLVVSAGGDISDSGVLDIATTASFTTTAANGNVALSQASDIDGALSIATHGTGTTSVTNLTDAIELGTVSSAGLTVEADGAITQSGAASITEDASFTNTDGDNAAISLNNASNSFGGSIALATDSGSAVVLTDTTAIELPSLTAASLTVTAGGAVTDSGTLTIAGSTSISASGQDVTLNDVSSTFGDLSLVGANVAVTENGAMNLAAATISGTATFDSTNNAITDSGTLTITGASTFNAGTANLDLDEAASNFGDLTITAAEVDVTDAGALTASSIQANKVQLTGGSGVSATSTGVAEFAAESDSGDISITNTGGYAISDFASTSGITGVRFTDTDATGTITLIANSPLTINAPVDAGNGALQLTAAGSASTDDVTINAALSGDSVAVSAGDSIAITAGGVTSSTLALTAVTDISLDAPVTSNTANLQAGNQISLDSGAQVSSSNFNITSTKLSVDSSASVPAFNFSGGAEGDPSFDRNGRVQEATQSDWNSYFRASETIEIAYDSAGDVVLDQLVVSLISNEASPVNSGEVELEEEE
;
A
#
# COMPACT_ATOMS: atom_id res chain seq x y z
N MET A 1 23.26 -5.45 -81.37
CA MET A 1 24.03 -5.44 -80.12
C MET A 1 25.35 -4.74 -80.41
N LEU A 2 25.56 -3.56 -79.80
CA LEU A 2 26.85 -2.88 -79.78
C LEU A 2 27.70 -3.51 -78.67
N SER A 3 28.98 -3.78 -78.89
CA SER A 3 29.91 -4.21 -77.83
C SER A 3 30.92 -3.09 -77.56
N VAL A 4 31.17 -2.79 -76.29
CA VAL A 4 32.05 -1.69 -75.87
C VAL A 4 33.11 -2.20 -74.88
N THR A 5 34.35 -1.77 -75.08
CA THR A 5 35.47 -2.00 -74.15
C THR A 5 36.24 -0.70 -74.03
N THR A 6 36.62 -0.31 -72.82
CA THR A 6 37.36 0.93 -72.58
C THR A 6 38.48 0.69 -71.58
N HIS A 7 39.59 1.41 -71.75
CA HIS A 7 40.73 1.38 -70.84
C HIS A 7 41.23 2.81 -70.65
N GLY A 8 40.90 3.44 -69.52
CA GLY A 8 41.40 4.78 -69.22
C GLY A 8 40.73 5.44 -68.01
N THR A 9 41.06 6.71 -67.79
CA THR A 9 40.55 7.51 -66.67
C THR A 9 39.60 8.63 -67.13
N GLY A 10 39.08 8.54 -68.36
CA GLY A 10 38.15 9.53 -68.94
C GLY A 10 36.70 9.17 -68.67
N THR A 11 35.74 9.91 -69.22
CA THR A 11 34.31 9.56 -69.18
C THR A 11 33.96 8.66 -70.37
N THR A 12 33.11 7.67 -70.13
CA THR A 12 32.53 6.80 -71.17
C THR A 12 31.03 7.06 -71.23
N SER A 13 30.54 7.51 -72.39
CA SER A 13 29.12 7.84 -72.58
C SER A 13 28.58 7.27 -73.89
N VAL A 14 27.56 6.43 -73.80
CA VAL A 14 26.76 5.94 -74.92
C VAL A 14 25.32 6.37 -74.66
N THR A 15 24.78 7.28 -75.46
CA THR A 15 23.43 7.83 -75.25
C THR A 15 22.54 7.63 -76.45
N ASN A 16 21.22 7.51 -76.23
CA ASN A 16 20.19 7.36 -77.26
C ASN A 16 20.42 6.14 -78.18
N LEU A 17 21.00 5.04 -77.68
CA LEU A 17 21.17 3.83 -78.48
C LEU A 17 19.82 3.12 -78.65
N THR A 18 19.33 3.04 -79.87
CA THR A 18 18.02 2.42 -80.17
C THR A 18 18.02 0.90 -80.12
N GLY A 19 19.17 0.26 -79.85
CA GLY A 19 19.33 -1.19 -79.74
C GLY A 19 20.01 -1.58 -78.43
N SER A 20 20.31 -2.87 -78.28
CA SER A 20 21.01 -3.39 -77.10
C SER A 20 22.52 -3.12 -77.15
N ILE A 21 23.11 -3.05 -75.96
CA ILE A 21 24.55 -2.96 -75.73
C ILE A 21 25.03 -4.11 -74.84
N ASP A 22 26.24 -4.59 -75.10
CA ASP A 22 27.01 -5.52 -74.30
C ASP A 22 28.29 -4.81 -73.83
N LEU A 23 28.47 -4.70 -72.51
CA LEU A 23 29.62 -4.08 -71.88
C LEU A 23 30.69 -5.15 -71.64
N GLY A 24 31.79 -5.08 -72.40
CA GLY A 24 33.00 -5.85 -72.10
C GLY A 24 33.75 -5.23 -70.92
N THR A 25 35.08 -5.38 -70.85
CA THR A 25 35.86 -4.70 -69.81
C THR A 25 35.80 -3.18 -69.96
N ILE A 26 35.32 -2.49 -68.92
CA ILE A 26 35.26 -1.02 -68.87
C ILE A 26 36.17 -0.54 -67.74
N THR A 27 37.07 0.39 -68.05
CA THR A 27 37.79 1.16 -67.03
C THR A 27 37.66 2.63 -67.40
N THR A 28 37.00 3.41 -66.54
CA THR A 28 36.58 4.80 -66.82
C THR A 28 36.40 5.57 -65.51
N ALA A 29 36.32 6.90 -65.56
CA ALA A 29 36.01 7.75 -64.41
C ALA A 29 34.51 7.97 -64.22
N GLU A 30 33.75 8.03 -65.29
CA GLU A 30 32.28 8.10 -65.27
C GLU A 30 31.74 7.21 -66.38
N LEU A 31 30.56 6.64 -66.16
CA LEU A 31 29.90 5.75 -67.12
C LEU A 31 28.44 6.14 -67.30
N THR A 32 28.04 6.52 -68.51
CA THR A 32 26.63 6.81 -68.84
C THR A 32 26.20 5.97 -70.03
N ILE A 33 25.20 5.12 -69.83
CA ILE A 33 24.66 4.22 -70.85
C ILE A 33 23.16 4.44 -70.94
N ASP A 34 22.68 4.87 -72.11
CA ASP A 34 21.26 4.92 -72.48
C ASP A 34 21.05 4.10 -73.76
N ALA A 35 20.41 2.94 -73.60
CA ALA A 35 20.24 1.90 -74.61
C ALA A 35 18.87 1.20 -74.49
N ARG A 36 18.56 0.29 -75.43
CA ARG A 36 17.35 -0.54 -75.40
C ARG A 36 17.71 -1.97 -74.99
N GLY A 37 18.23 -2.11 -73.78
CA GLY A 37 18.76 -3.35 -73.19
C GLY A 37 20.28 -3.25 -72.97
N ILE A 38 20.70 -3.56 -71.75
CA ILE A 38 22.10 -3.49 -71.31
C ILE A 38 22.46 -4.87 -70.77
N ALA A 39 23.47 -5.51 -71.35
CA ALA A 39 24.07 -6.75 -70.87
C ALA A 39 25.56 -6.53 -70.60
N GLN A 40 26.17 -7.44 -69.87
CA GLN A 40 27.57 -7.37 -69.51
C GLN A 40 28.29 -8.69 -69.83
N SER A 41 29.54 -8.58 -70.28
CA SER A 41 30.44 -9.70 -70.57
C SER A 41 31.84 -9.51 -69.97
N GLY A 42 32.14 -8.33 -69.41
CA GLY A 42 33.36 -8.07 -68.65
C GLY A 42 33.12 -7.07 -67.52
N VAL A 43 34.01 -7.10 -66.52
CA VAL A 43 33.96 -6.24 -65.33
C VAL A 43 34.03 -4.75 -65.70
N SER A 44 33.22 -3.92 -65.04
CA SER A 44 33.28 -2.46 -65.11
C SER A 44 33.93 -1.89 -63.85
N THR A 45 35.08 -1.24 -64.00
CA THR A 45 35.75 -0.46 -62.95
C THR A 45 35.49 1.03 -63.20
N VAL A 46 34.69 1.66 -62.35
CA VAL A 46 34.27 3.07 -62.52
C VAL A 46 34.54 3.84 -61.23
N SER A 47 35.43 4.83 -61.30
CA SER A 47 35.84 5.59 -60.12
C SER A 47 34.88 6.72 -59.69
N GLY A 48 33.84 6.97 -60.48
CA GLY A 48 32.85 8.03 -60.28
C GLY A 48 31.44 7.54 -60.58
N ALA A 49 30.51 8.46 -60.85
CA ALA A 49 29.10 8.12 -61.01
C ALA A 49 28.83 7.26 -62.26
N SER A 50 27.88 6.35 -62.12
CA SER A 50 27.38 5.50 -63.20
C SER A 50 25.88 5.71 -63.42
N SER A 51 25.43 5.74 -64.67
CA SER A 51 24.02 5.85 -65.02
C SER A 51 23.66 4.91 -66.15
N PHE A 52 22.66 4.06 -65.92
CA PHE A 52 22.17 3.06 -66.86
C PHE A 52 20.66 3.25 -67.10
N THR A 53 20.28 3.53 -68.34
CA THR A 53 18.89 3.64 -68.78
C THR A 53 18.65 2.62 -69.89
N SER A 54 17.74 1.67 -69.69
CA SER A 54 17.44 0.59 -70.65
C SER A 54 16.10 0.76 -71.37
N GLY A 55 15.33 1.79 -71.01
CA GLY A 55 13.95 1.88 -71.44
C GLY A 55 13.08 0.78 -70.85
N ALA A 56 12.27 0.10 -71.66
CA ALA A 56 11.42 -1.01 -71.21
C ALA A 56 12.11 -2.38 -71.29
N ASN A 57 13.44 -2.43 -71.10
CA ASN A 57 14.24 -3.65 -71.28
C ASN A 57 15.11 -3.90 -70.04
N ALA A 58 15.74 -5.08 -69.96
CA ALA A 58 16.61 -5.43 -68.84
C ALA A 58 17.88 -4.58 -68.76
N ILE A 59 18.39 -4.46 -67.53
CA ILE A 59 19.77 -4.05 -67.22
C ILE A 59 20.40 -5.25 -66.51
N THR A 60 21.44 -5.83 -67.09
CA THR A 60 22.16 -6.96 -66.52
C THR A 60 23.63 -6.56 -66.40
N LEU A 61 24.04 -6.26 -65.17
CA LEU A 61 25.40 -5.95 -64.77
C LEU A 61 25.89 -7.05 -63.81
N ASP A 62 25.92 -8.28 -64.30
CA ASP A 62 26.07 -9.55 -63.55
C ASP A 62 27.52 -10.02 -63.41
N GLN A 63 28.46 -9.09 -63.48
CA GLN A 63 29.86 -9.33 -63.19
C GLN A 63 30.22 -8.60 -61.91
N ALA A 64 31.13 -9.13 -61.10
CA ALA A 64 31.72 -8.45 -59.93
C ALA A 64 32.35 -7.10 -60.31
N ASN A 65 31.52 -6.05 -60.34
CA ASN A 65 31.93 -4.72 -60.77
C ASN A 65 32.74 -4.01 -59.68
N GLU A 66 33.36 -2.89 -60.03
CA GLU A 66 34.07 -2.04 -59.08
C GLU A 66 33.57 -0.60 -59.24
N PHE A 67 32.31 -0.37 -58.86
CA PHE A 67 31.68 0.95 -58.84
C PHE A 67 31.98 1.68 -57.53
N THR A 68 32.79 2.74 -57.56
CA THR A 68 33.08 3.52 -56.34
C THR A 68 32.23 4.78 -56.19
N GLY A 69 31.41 5.11 -57.19
CA GLY A 69 30.49 6.24 -57.17
C GLY A 69 29.05 5.79 -57.32
N ALA A 70 28.10 6.71 -57.11
CA ALA A 70 26.68 6.38 -57.13
C ALA A 70 26.23 5.78 -58.47
N VAL A 71 25.48 4.68 -58.40
CA VAL A 71 24.95 3.94 -59.56
C VAL A 71 23.46 4.20 -59.72
N SER A 72 23.07 4.90 -60.79
CA SER A 72 21.68 5.15 -61.15
C SER A 72 21.16 4.17 -62.18
N LEU A 73 19.96 3.64 -61.95
CA LEU A 73 19.34 2.58 -62.73
C LEU A 73 17.93 3.01 -63.15
N SER A 74 17.61 2.96 -64.45
CA SER A 74 16.28 3.32 -64.95
C SER A 74 15.76 2.31 -65.97
N ASN A 75 14.61 1.71 -65.63
CA ASN A 75 13.89 0.75 -66.45
C ASN A 75 12.38 1.03 -66.35
N SER A 76 11.79 1.45 -67.46
CA SER A 76 10.37 1.81 -67.57
C SER A 76 9.46 0.62 -67.89
N GLY A 77 9.98 -0.61 -67.90
CA GLY A 77 9.28 -1.84 -68.28
C GLY A 77 9.15 -2.85 -67.15
N ALA A 78 8.77 -4.08 -67.52
CA ALA A 78 8.59 -5.22 -66.61
C ALA A 78 9.78 -6.20 -66.62
N ASN A 79 10.90 -5.80 -67.20
CA ASN A 79 12.12 -6.60 -67.19
C ASN A 79 12.94 -6.30 -65.94
N ASN A 80 13.78 -7.23 -65.52
CA ASN A 80 14.55 -7.09 -64.29
C ASN A 80 15.81 -6.25 -64.48
N VAL A 81 16.29 -5.71 -63.37
CA VAL A 81 17.58 -5.04 -63.24
C VAL A 81 18.43 -5.87 -62.27
N THR A 82 19.59 -6.30 -62.73
CA THR A 82 20.57 -7.05 -61.94
C THR A 82 21.87 -6.25 -61.88
N ILE A 83 22.44 -6.14 -60.69
CA ILE A 83 23.75 -5.54 -60.43
C ILE A 83 24.52 -6.42 -59.46
N ASP A 84 25.74 -6.76 -59.86
CA ASP A 84 26.78 -7.41 -59.06
C ASP A 84 27.92 -6.40 -58.89
N ASP A 85 28.34 -6.13 -57.65
CA ASP A 85 29.48 -5.26 -57.34
C ASP A 85 30.37 -5.84 -56.23
N ALA A 86 31.68 -5.71 -56.40
CA ALA A 86 32.70 -6.25 -55.52
C ALA A 86 33.12 -5.27 -54.41
N ASN A 87 32.51 -4.09 -54.33
CA ASN A 87 32.85 -3.05 -53.36
C ASN A 87 31.63 -2.67 -52.50
N ASP A 88 31.71 -1.51 -51.84
CA ASP A 88 30.52 -0.86 -51.31
C ASP A 88 29.70 -0.30 -52.47
N LEU A 89 28.41 -0.65 -52.55
CA LEU A 89 27.51 -0.12 -53.56
C LEU A 89 26.74 1.08 -53.02
N VAL A 90 26.87 2.21 -53.72
CA VAL A 90 26.04 3.39 -53.49
C VAL A 90 24.98 3.47 -54.59
N LEU A 91 23.71 3.26 -54.26
CA LEU A 91 22.61 3.47 -55.19
C LEU A 91 22.34 4.97 -55.37
N GLY A 92 22.32 5.42 -56.62
CA GLY A 92 21.80 6.73 -57.01
C GLY A 92 20.28 6.72 -57.08
N THR A 93 19.69 7.43 -58.04
CA THR A 93 18.27 7.23 -58.38
C THR A 93 18.07 5.85 -59.03
N VAL A 94 17.20 5.03 -58.44
CA VAL A 94 16.73 3.77 -59.02
C VAL A 94 15.24 3.90 -59.31
N SER A 95 14.85 3.68 -60.56
CA SER A 95 13.46 3.78 -61.02
C SER A 95 13.13 2.59 -61.92
N ILE A 96 12.50 1.58 -61.34
CA ILE A 96 12.11 0.34 -62.03
C ILE A 96 10.59 0.22 -61.95
N ALA A 97 9.91 0.36 -63.10
CA ALA A 97 8.46 0.55 -63.11
C ALA A 97 7.66 -0.71 -62.71
N ALA A 98 8.09 -1.91 -63.12
CA ALA A 98 7.36 -3.15 -62.86
C ALA A 98 8.24 -4.41 -62.77
N GLY A 99 9.52 -4.34 -63.15
CA GLY A 99 10.45 -5.46 -63.00
C GLY A 99 11.12 -5.51 -61.63
N ASP A 100 11.89 -6.57 -61.41
CA ASP A 100 12.59 -6.77 -60.15
C ASP A 100 13.94 -6.02 -60.12
N LEU A 101 14.39 -5.68 -58.92
CA LEU A 101 15.76 -5.27 -58.63
C LEU A 101 16.48 -6.41 -57.91
N ASN A 102 17.58 -6.89 -58.48
CA ASN A 102 18.46 -7.88 -57.86
C ASN A 102 19.84 -7.25 -57.65
N VAL A 103 20.18 -6.99 -56.39
CA VAL A 103 21.51 -6.50 -55.98
C VAL A 103 22.26 -7.65 -55.34
N ASP A 104 23.47 -7.90 -55.83
CA ASP A 104 24.48 -8.78 -55.26
C ASP A 104 25.72 -7.91 -54.99
N ASN A 105 26.16 -7.80 -53.74
CA ASN A 105 27.20 -6.86 -53.36
C ASN A 105 28.14 -7.42 -52.30
N ALA A 106 29.46 -7.33 -52.52
CA ALA A 106 30.44 -7.85 -51.56
C ALA A 106 30.72 -6.91 -50.35
N GLY A 107 30.07 -5.75 -50.27
CA GLY A 107 30.25 -4.75 -49.21
C GLY A 107 28.94 -4.13 -48.75
N THR A 108 29.00 -2.91 -48.22
CA THR A 108 27.80 -2.19 -47.77
C THR A 108 26.90 -1.78 -48.94
N ILE A 109 25.58 -1.77 -48.75
CA ILE A 109 24.62 -1.24 -49.71
C ILE A 109 24.02 0.04 -49.13
N THR A 110 24.31 1.18 -49.75
CA THR A 110 23.81 2.48 -49.32
C THR A 110 23.10 3.20 -50.45
N GLN A 111 22.50 4.36 -50.17
CA GLN A 111 21.88 5.18 -51.20
C GLN A 111 22.09 6.68 -51.03
N THR A 112 22.05 7.37 -52.16
CA THR A 112 22.05 8.84 -52.27
C THR A 112 20.81 9.36 -53.00
N GLY A 113 20.15 8.52 -53.81
CA GLY A 113 18.90 8.83 -54.49
C GLY A 113 17.69 8.13 -53.87
N VAL A 114 16.55 8.27 -54.52
CA VAL A 114 15.35 7.47 -54.23
C VAL A 114 15.45 6.14 -54.96
N VAL A 115 15.08 5.06 -54.26
CA VAL A 115 14.91 3.73 -54.83
C VAL A 115 13.40 3.45 -54.95
N SER A 116 12.93 3.30 -56.18
CA SER A 116 11.55 2.97 -56.50
C SER A 116 11.50 1.73 -57.39
N VAL A 117 10.92 0.65 -56.87
CA VAL A 117 10.85 -0.65 -57.52
C VAL A 117 9.41 -1.16 -57.50
N GLY A 118 8.86 -1.36 -58.70
CA GLY A 118 7.50 -1.88 -58.91
C GLY A 118 7.38 -3.40 -58.72
N GLY A 119 8.46 -4.15 -58.93
CA GLY A 119 8.54 -5.60 -58.71
C GLY A 119 9.17 -5.94 -57.36
N ASN A 120 9.74 -7.14 -57.26
CA ASN A 120 10.46 -7.60 -56.08
C ASN A 120 11.84 -6.93 -55.98
N THR A 121 12.36 -6.81 -54.76
CA THR A 121 13.72 -6.32 -54.50
C THR A 121 14.49 -7.37 -53.73
N VAL A 122 15.67 -7.74 -54.21
CA VAL A 122 16.64 -8.58 -53.50
C VAL A 122 17.87 -7.74 -53.21
N LEU A 123 18.27 -7.70 -51.95
CA LEU A 123 19.47 -7.03 -51.46
C LEU A 123 20.34 -8.09 -50.79
N ASP A 124 21.36 -8.55 -51.52
CA ASP A 124 22.33 -9.52 -51.02
C ASP A 124 23.65 -8.79 -50.74
N ASN A 125 24.08 -8.85 -49.48
CA ASN A 125 25.39 -8.40 -49.06
C ASN A 125 26.15 -9.47 -48.24
N SER A 126 25.76 -10.74 -48.39
CA SER A 126 26.27 -11.85 -47.58
C SER A 126 27.74 -12.20 -47.83
N ASP A 127 28.32 -11.70 -48.93
CA ASP A 127 29.76 -11.79 -49.22
C ASP A 127 30.60 -10.74 -48.44
N GLY A 128 29.95 -9.79 -47.77
CA GLY A 128 30.58 -8.81 -46.89
C GLY A 128 30.94 -9.34 -45.50
N ASP A 129 31.64 -8.53 -44.71
CA ASP A 129 31.96 -8.79 -43.30
C ASP A 129 31.37 -7.66 -42.46
N ASN A 130 30.29 -7.94 -41.74
CA ASN A 130 29.48 -6.96 -41.01
C ASN A 130 29.06 -5.79 -41.92
N ALA A 131 28.67 -6.09 -43.15
CA ALA A 131 28.30 -5.05 -44.11
C ALA A 131 26.87 -4.56 -43.86
N ASP A 132 26.64 -3.25 -43.77
CA ASP A 132 25.29 -2.73 -43.54
C ASP A 132 24.50 -2.53 -44.83
N ILE A 133 23.17 -2.60 -44.71
CA ILE A 133 22.22 -2.16 -45.75
C ILE A 133 21.48 -0.92 -45.25
N THR A 134 21.79 0.25 -45.81
CA THR A 134 21.18 1.54 -45.45
C THR A 134 20.44 2.18 -46.62
N LEU A 135 19.14 1.92 -46.71
CA LEU A 135 18.17 2.51 -47.65
C LEU A 135 17.14 3.41 -46.92
N ALA A 136 17.62 4.33 -46.08
CA ALA A 136 16.81 5.14 -45.15
C ALA A 136 16.12 6.41 -45.74
N ASN A 137 16.02 6.55 -47.06
CA ASN A 137 15.36 7.70 -47.70
C ASN A 137 13.85 7.51 -47.61
N ALA A 138 13.18 8.38 -46.87
CA ALA A 138 11.74 8.32 -46.62
C ALA A 138 10.85 8.39 -47.88
N ASN A 139 11.41 8.62 -49.07
CA ASN A 139 10.67 8.62 -50.34
C ASN A 139 10.86 7.35 -51.16
N ASN A 140 11.55 6.34 -50.62
CA ASN A 140 11.67 5.04 -51.25
C ASN A 140 10.30 4.38 -51.43
N VAL A 141 10.18 3.55 -52.47
CA VAL A 141 8.92 2.87 -52.81
C VAL A 141 9.24 1.43 -53.19
N PHE A 142 8.87 0.49 -52.33
CA PHE A 142 9.02 -0.94 -52.57
C PHE A 142 7.63 -1.60 -52.64
N THR A 143 7.10 -1.83 -53.84
CA THR A 143 5.73 -2.36 -53.96
C THR A 143 5.64 -3.89 -53.99
N GLY A 144 6.76 -4.57 -54.26
CA GLY A 144 6.89 -6.02 -54.15
C GLY A 144 7.61 -6.43 -52.87
N THR A 145 7.81 -7.74 -52.69
CA THR A 145 8.57 -8.27 -51.56
C THR A 145 10.01 -7.74 -51.58
N VAL A 146 10.51 -7.33 -50.42
CA VAL A 146 11.93 -7.04 -50.20
C VAL A 146 12.55 -8.24 -49.47
N THR A 147 13.56 -8.84 -50.08
CA THR A 147 14.33 -9.95 -49.51
C THR A 147 15.73 -9.46 -49.20
N PHE A 148 16.17 -9.67 -47.96
CA PHE A 148 17.53 -9.43 -47.54
C PHE A 148 18.28 -10.76 -47.45
N THR A 149 19.54 -10.77 -47.87
CA THR A 149 20.46 -11.89 -47.67
C THR A 149 21.74 -11.28 -47.12
N THR A 150 21.92 -11.39 -45.81
CA THR A 150 22.96 -10.68 -45.07
C THR A 150 23.85 -11.64 -44.29
N ASP A 151 25.00 -11.15 -43.83
CA ASP A 151 25.68 -11.79 -42.72
C ASP A 151 24.94 -11.46 -41.39
N THR A 152 25.14 -12.28 -40.35
CA THR A 152 24.46 -12.09 -39.04
C THR A 152 24.92 -10.84 -38.29
N GLY A 153 25.97 -10.17 -38.76
CA GLY A 153 26.56 -9.00 -38.13
C GLY A 153 26.16 -7.68 -38.78
N SER A 154 25.32 -7.74 -39.82
CA SER A 154 24.87 -6.59 -40.63
C SER A 154 23.78 -5.81 -39.92
N ASP A 155 23.83 -4.48 -39.97
CA ASP A 155 22.68 -3.63 -39.63
C ASP A 155 21.83 -3.35 -40.87
N ILE A 156 20.51 -3.31 -40.69
CA ILE A 156 19.56 -2.92 -41.74
C ILE A 156 18.81 -1.66 -41.32
N SER A 157 18.86 -0.64 -42.17
CA SER A 157 18.00 0.54 -42.09
C SER A 157 17.29 0.75 -43.41
N ILE A 158 15.96 0.63 -43.42
CA ILE A 158 15.15 0.80 -44.63
C ILE A 158 13.97 1.72 -44.38
N ALA A 159 13.69 2.58 -45.36
CA ALA A 159 12.46 3.34 -45.40
C ALA A 159 11.66 2.95 -46.64
N ASP A 160 10.34 2.90 -46.50
CA ASP A 160 9.37 2.68 -47.56
C ASP A 160 8.18 3.60 -47.35
N THR A 161 7.59 4.10 -48.43
CA THR A 161 6.36 4.91 -48.40
C THR A 161 5.11 4.06 -48.42
N THR A 162 5.23 2.74 -48.62
CA THR A 162 4.12 1.79 -48.56
C THR A 162 4.14 0.96 -47.28
N ALA A 163 3.37 -0.13 -47.24
CA ALA A 163 3.42 -1.09 -46.14
C ALA A 163 4.63 -2.00 -46.33
N PHE A 164 5.24 -2.43 -45.24
CA PHE A 164 6.46 -3.23 -45.28
C PHE A 164 6.28 -4.56 -44.55
N ASP A 165 6.40 -5.66 -45.28
CA ASP A 165 6.35 -7.01 -44.71
C ASP A 165 7.77 -7.57 -44.55
N LEU A 166 8.12 -7.94 -43.33
CA LEU A 166 9.41 -8.48 -42.96
C LEU A 166 9.41 -10.01 -43.14
N GLY A 167 10.18 -10.47 -44.12
CA GLY A 167 10.52 -11.88 -44.25
C GLY A 167 11.46 -12.36 -43.13
N ALA A 168 11.79 -13.65 -43.14
CA ALA A 168 12.74 -14.20 -42.18
C ALA A 168 14.11 -13.53 -42.32
N LEU A 169 14.70 -13.12 -41.21
CA LEU A 169 15.89 -12.28 -41.19
C LEU A 169 16.71 -12.51 -39.92
N ALA A 170 18.03 -12.59 -40.05
CA ALA A 170 18.97 -12.62 -38.92
C ALA A 170 20.00 -11.49 -39.09
N VAL A 171 19.99 -10.50 -38.20
CA VAL A 171 20.79 -9.26 -38.31
C VAL A 171 21.23 -8.75 -36.94
N ASN A 172 22.18 -7.82 -36.92
CA ASN A 172 22.61 -7.18 -35.68
C ASN A 172 21.58 -6.16 -35.17
N SER A 173 21.18 -5.17 -35.98
CA SER A 173 20.10 -4.21 -35.69
C SER A 173 19.17 -4.02 -36.90
N LEU A 174 17.92 -3.67 -36.61
CA LEU A 174 16.89 -3.43 -37.63
C LEU A 174 16.15 -2.12 -37.38
N VAL A 175 16.13 -1.23 -38.39
CA VAL A 175 15.37 0.01 -38.40
C VAL A 175 14.49 0.06 -39.64
N VAL A 176 13.18 0.11 -39.46
CA VAL A 176 12.20 0.17 -40.55
C VAL A 176 11.30 1.39 -40.37
N SER A 177 11.17 2.19 -41.42
CA SER A 177 10.19 3.28 -41.51
C SER A 177 9.24 3.01 -42.67
N ALA A 178 7.96 2.75 -42.41
CA ALA A 178 6.95 2.48 -43.44
C ALA A 178 5.93 3.62 -43.53
N GLY A 179 5.34 3.84 -44.71
CA GLY A 179 4.18 4.72 -44.88
C GLY A 179 2.87 4.05 -44.50
N GLY A 180 2.82 2.71 -44.53
CA GLY A 180 1.69 1.89 -44.10
C GLY A 180 2.03 1.01 -42.89
N ASP A 181 1.37 -0.15 -42.83
CA ASP A 181 1.61 -1.16 -41.79
C ASP A 181 3.02 -1.75 -41.91
N ILE A 182 3.60 -2.14 -40.77
CA ILE A 182 4.78 -3.01 -40.70
C ILE A 182 4.31 -4.36 -40.15
N SER A 183 4.53 -5.43 -40.89
CA SER A 183 4.22 -6.80 -40.47
C SER A 183 5.44 -7.70 -40.55
N ASP A 184 5.38 -8.86 -39.90
CA ASP A 184 6.30 -9.97 -40.15
C ASP A 184 5.57 -11.18 -40.76
N SER A 185 6.21 -11.78 -41.77
CA SER A 185 5.79 -13.06 -42.34
C SER A 185 6.82 -14.16 -42.09
N GLY A 186 8.04 -13.79 -41.67
CA GLY A 186 9.06 -14.71 -41.19
C GLY A 186 9.56 -14.36 -39.79
N VAL A 187 10.24 -15.33 -39.17
CA VAL A 187 10.89 -15.15 -37.87
C VAL A 187 12.06 -14.19 -38.00
N LEU A 188 12.12 -13.19 -37.13
CA LEU A 188 13.22 -12.26 -37.01
C LEU A 188 14.16 -12.73 -35.89
N ASP A 189 15.46 -12.60 -36.10
CA ASP A 189 16.52 -12.85 -35.13
C ASP A 189 17.40 -11.59 -35.09
N ILE A 190 17.20 -10.76 -34.07
CA ILE A 190 17.81 -9.42 -33.95
C ILE A 190 18.69 -9.38 -32.71
N ALA A 191 20.02 -9.35 -32.92
CA ALA A 191 20.98 -9.47 -31.81
C ALA A 191 21.06 -8.24 -30.88
N THR A 192 20.57 -7.07 -31.31
CA THR A 192 20.63 -5.84 -30.52
C THR A 192 19.31 -5.07 -30.52
N THR A 193 19.08 -4.12 -31.42
CA THR A 193 17.88 -3.26 -31.35
C THR A 193 17.00 -3.37 -32.57
N ALA A 194 15.69 -3.29 -32.34
CA ALA A 194 14.68 -3.19 -33.39
C ALA A 194 13.91 -1.87 -33.25
N SER A 195 13.75 -1.13 -34.34
CA SER A 195 12.99 0.11 -34.39
C SER A 195 12.01 0.15 -35.55
N PHE A 196 10.72 0.28 -35.26
CA PHE A 196 9.65 0.31 -36.24
C PHE A 196 8.88 1.63 -36.17
N THR A 197 8.81 2.36 -37.28
CA THR A 197 8.08 3.62 -37.39
C THR A 197 7.07 3.57 -38.53
N THR A 198 5.81 3.88 -38.27
CA THR A 198 4.84 4.15 -39.33
C THR A 198 4.67 5.67 -39.50
N THR A 199 4.56 6.14 -40.74
CA THR A 199 4.63 7.59 -41.06
C THR A 199 3.37 8.16 -41.70
N ALA A 200 2.44 7.31 -42.16
CA ALA A 200 1.15 7.74 -42.67
C ALA A 200 0.03 6.78 -42.27
N ALA A 201 -1.22 7.24 -42.46
CA ALA A 201 -2.44 6.44 -42.47
C ALA A 201 -2.65 5.42 -41.31
N ASN A 202 -2.51 5.85 -40.05
CA ASN A 202 -2.81 4.98 -38.89
C ASN A 202 -2.10 3.61 -38.98
N GLY A 203 -0.88 3.58 -39.55
CA GLY A 203 -0.18 2.33 -39.82
C GLY A 203 0.12 1.56 -38.53
N ASN A 204 -0.20 0.27 -38.54
CA ASN A 204 0.00 -0.64 -37.43
C ASN A 204 1.41 -1.26 -37.46
N VAL A 205 1.86 -1.77 -36.32
CA VAL A 205 3.01 -2.67 -36.25
C VAL A 205 2.51 -4.00 -35.71
N ALA A 206 2.65 -5.07 -36.50
CA ALA A 206 2.20 -6.41 -36.15
C ALA A 206 3.35 -7.41 -36.30
N LEU A 207 3.97 -7.77 -35.18
CA LEU A 207 4.95 -8.83 -35.09
C LEU A 207 4.26 -10.05 -34.47
N SER A 208 4.01 -11.04 -35.29
CA SER A 208 3.16 -12.20 -35.02
C SER A 208 3.91 -13.52 -35.11
N GLN A 209 5.18 -13.49 -35.51
CA GLN A 209 6.02 -14.67 -35.58
C GLN A 209 6.79 -14.86 -34.26
N ALA A 210 7.33 -16.05 -34.06
CA ALA A 210 8.21 -16.37 -32.93
C ALA A 210 9.60 -15.77 -33.12
N SER A 211 9.64 -14.45 -33.22
CA SER A 211 10.83 -13.64 -33.41
C SER A 211 11.60 -13.51 -32.10
N ASP A 212 12.92 -13.44 -32.22
CA ASP A 212 13.86 -13.17 -31.12
C ASP A 212 14.45 -11.76 -31.30
N ILE A 213 14.36 -10.97 -30.25
CA ILE A 213 14.86 -9.59 -30.20
C ILE A 213 15.61 -9.44 -28.88
N ASP A 214 16.93 -9.64 -28.95
CA ASP A 214 17.80 -9.72 -27.77
C ASP A 214 17.90 -8.40 -26.98
N GLY A 215 17.57 -7.26 -27.60
CA GLY A 215 17.57 -5.96 -26.95
C GLY A 215 16.32 -5.14 -27.23
N ALA A 216 16.43 -3.83 -27.05
CA ALA A 216 15.24 -2.98 -26.95
C ALA A 216 14.45 -2.87 -28.27
N LEU A 217 13.16 -3.17 -28.19
CA LEU A 217 12.16 -2.96 -29.24
C LEU A 217 11.50 -1.58 -29.11
N SER A 218 11.80 -0.66 -30.02
CA SER A 218 11.20 0.67 -30.06
C SER A 218 10.18 0.81 -31.19
N ILE A 219 9.01 1.35 -30.90
CA ILE A 219 7.88 1.41 -31.84
C ILE A 219 7.24 2.79 -31.81
N ALA A 220 7.01 3.38 -32.98
CA ALA A 220 6.27 4.62 -33.13
C ALA A 220 5.23 4.48 -34.24
N THR A 221 3.97 4.29 -33.87
CA THR A 221 2.87 4.30 -34.84
C THR A 221 2.35 5.72 -35.06
N HIS A 222 1.85 5.99 -36.26
CA HIS A 222 1.20 7.26 -36.59
C HIS A 222 -0.28 7.24 -36.23
N GLY A 223 -0.84 8.37 -35.80
CA GLY A 223 -2.29 8.54 -35.63
C GLY A 223 -2.92 7.51 -34.67
N THR A 224 -3.88 6.73 -35.18
CA THR A 224 -4.56 5.67 -34.42
C THR A 224 -3.99 4.27 -34.68
N GLY A 225 -2.76 4.16 -35.21
CA GLY A 225 -2.14 2.87 -35.47
C GLY A 225 -1.83 2.12 -34.18
N THR A 226 -2.06 0.81 -34.17
CA THR A 226 -1.85 -0.06 -33.00
C THR A 226 -0.60 -0.91 -33.15
N THR A 227 -0.14 -1.46 -32.02
CA THR A 227 1.01 -2.36 -31.96
C THR A 227 0.57 -3.71 -31.39
N SER A 228 0.93 -4.79 -32.08
CA SER A 228 0.77 -6.17 -31.60
C SER A 228 2.11 -6.88 -31.75
N VAL A 229 2.68 -7.34 -30.65
CA VAL A 229 3.91 -8.13 -30.61
C VAL A 229 3.59 -9.40 -29.84
N THR A 230 3.50 -10.52 -30.55
CA THR A 230 2.94 -11.77 -30.01
C THR A 230 3.75 -12.98 -30.43
N ASN A 231 3.54 -14.10 -29.74
CA ASN A 231 4.22 -15.37 -29.99
C ASN A 231 5.75 -15.33 -29.74
N LEU A 232 6.26 -14.35 -28.99
CA LEU A 232 7.69 -14.34 -28.63
C LEU A 232 7.98 -15.48 -27.65
N THR A 233 8.99 -16.30 -27.95
CA THR A 233 9.39 -17.45 -27.11
C THR A 233 10.35 -17.09 -25.98
N ASP A 234 10.86 -15.87 -26.00
CA ASP A 234 11.89 -15.39 -25.09
C ASP A 234 11.42 -14.10 -24.40
N ALA A 235 12.30 -13.50 -23.59
CA ALA A 235 12.02 -12.22 -22.95
C ALA A 235 11.99 -11.09 -23.99
N ILE A 236 11.31 -10.00 -23.66
CA ILE A 236 11.32 -8.78 -24.47
C ILE A 236 11.64 -7.56 -23.61
N GLU A 237 12.52 -6.71 -24.12
CA GLU A 237 12.77 -5.37 -23.58
C GLU A 237 12.07 -4.32 -24.45
N LEU A 238 11.10 -3.61 -23.90
CA LEU A 238 10.46 -2.50 -24.59
C LEU A 238 11.34 -1.24 -24.49
N GLY A 239 11.73 -0.72 -25.64
CA GLY A 239 12.32 0.60 -25.79
C GLY A 239 11.26 1.70 -25.69
N THR A 240 11.37 2.75 -26.51
CA THR A 240 10.33 3.79 -26.55
C THR A 240 9.16 3.28 -27.39
N VAL A 241 7.94 3.31 -26.82
CA VAL A 241 6.72 2.89 -27.50
C VAL A 241 5.73 4.06 -27.54
N SER A 242 5.28 4.43 -28.73
CA SER A 242 4.19 5.38 -28.96
C SER A 242 3.17 4.70 -29.85
N SER A 243 2.02 4.32 -29.28
CA SER A 243 0.97 3.64 -30.04
C SER A 243 -0.43 4.00 -29.58
N ALA A 244 -1.44 3.74 -30.42
CA ALA A 244 -2.81 3.88 -30.01
C ALA A 244 -3.17 2.80 -28.99
N GLY A 245 -3.08 1.53 -29.37
CA GLY A 245 -3.20 0.37 -28.47
C GLY A 245 -1.95 -0.50 -28.55
N LEU A 246 -1.68 -1.26 -27.49
CA LEU A 246 -0.50 -2.12 -27.38
C LEU A 246 -0.85 -3.51 -26.86
N THR A 247 -0.52 -4.54 -27.60
CA THR A 247 -0.56 -5.94 -27.13
C THR A 247 0.85 -6.51 -27.17
N VAL A 248 1.32 -7.05 -26.04
CA VAL A 248 2.59 -7.76 -25.93
C VAL A 248 2.36 -9.13 -25.30
N GLU A 249 2.80 -10.18 -25.98
CA GLU A 249 2.79 -11.56 -25.49
C GLU A 249 4.18 -12.16 -25.69
N ALA A 250 4.79 -12.57 -24.58
CA ALA A 250 6.11 -13.15 -24.54
C ALA A 250 6.15 -14.27 -23.49
N ASP A 251 6.78 -15.40 -23.81
CA ASP A 251 6.96 -16.49 -22.85
C ASP A 251 7.95 -16.07 -21.73
N GLY A 252 8.86 -15.11 -22.00
CA GLY A 252 9.82 -14.61 -21.02
C GLY A 252 9.35 -13.39 -20.21
N ALA A 253 10.32 -12.64 -19.68
CA ALA A 253 10.03 -11.40 -18.96
C ALA A 253 9.65 -10.28 -19.94
N ILE A 254 8.67 -9.46 -19.58
CA ILE A 254 8.38 -8.20 -20.28
C ILE A 254 9.00 -7.08 -19.47
N THR A 255 10.08 -6.49 -19.98
CA THR A 255 10.81 -5.41 -19.31
C THR A 255 10.78 -4.14 -20.14
N GLN A 256 11.32 -3.06 -19.58
CA GLN A 256 11.22 -1.75 -20.20
C GLN A 256 12.48 -0.92 -19.91
N SER A 257 13.00 -0.26 -20.95
CA SER A 257 14.03 0.79 -20.83
C SER A 257 13.60 2.15 -21.40
N GLY A 258 12.64 2.20 -22.31
CA GLY A 258 12.04 3.46 -22.81
C GLY A 258 10.61 3.66 -22.32
N ALA A 259 10.06 4.86 -22.46
CA ALA A 259 8.69 5.13 -22.03
C ALA A 259 7.65 4.55 -23.01
N ALA A 260 6.50 4.12 -22.47
CA ALA A 260 5.33 3.74 -23.24
C ALA A 260 4.25 4.83 -23.14
N SER A 261 3.85 5.38 -24.28
CA SER A 261 2.75 6.35 -24.43
C SER A 261 1.64 5.69 -25.25
N ILE A 262 0.66 5.12 -24.56
CA ILE A 262 -0.45 4.36 -25.14
C ILE A 262 -1.75 5.13 -24.94
N THR A 263 -2.50 5.44 -25.99
CA THR A 263 -3.70 6.29 -25.86
C THR A 263 -5.01 5.52 -25.65
N GLU A 264 -5.01 4.23 -25.95
CA GLU A 264 -6.11 3.27 -25.81
C GLU A 264 -5.66 2.12 -24.88
N ASP A 265 -6.26 0.93 -25.01
CA ASP A 265 -5.97 -0.20 -24.13
C ASP A 265 -4.57 -0.80 -24.37
N ALA A 266 -3.98 -1.33 -23.29
CA ALA A 266 -2.72 -2.06 -23.28
C ALA A 266 -2.89 -3.45 -22.66
N SER A 267 -2.23 -4.46 -23.22
CA SER A 267 -2.24 -5.84 -22.73
C SER A 267 -0.84 -6.42 -22.68
N PHE A 268 -0.50 -7.07 -21.58
CA PHE A 268 0.79 -7.73 -21.37
C PHE A 268 0.57 -9.14 -20.83
N THR A 269 1.07 -10.14 -21.56
CA THR A 269 0.91 -11.57 -21.24
C THR A 269 2.26 -12.25 -21.17
N ASN A 270 2.53 -12.96 -20.07
CA ASN A 270 3.71 -13.82 -19.92
C ASN A 270 3.45 -15.11 -19.11
N THR A 271 2.46 -15.89 -19.53
CA THR A 271 1.98 -17.08 -18.81
C THR A 271 2.77 -18.36 -19.05
N ASP A 272 3.71 -18.35 -20.00
CA ASP A 272 4.45 -19.54 -20.40
C ASP A 272 5.89 -19.52 -19.85
N GLY A 273 6.21 -18.52 -19.01
CA GLY A 273 7.51 -18.32 -18.40
C GLY A 273 7.68 -19.03 -17.07
N ASP A 274 8.93 -19.34 -16.70
CA ASP A 274 9.25 -19.81 -15.35
C ASP A 274 9.17 -18.64 -14.34
N ASN A 275 7.95 -18.13 -14.07
CA ASN A 275 7.67 -17.01 -13.16
C ASN A 275 8.36 -15.69 -13.55
N ALA A 276 8.45 -15.43 -14.85
CA ALA A 276 9.06 -14.23 -15.38
C ALA A 276 8.27 -12.96 -15.00
N ALA A 277 8.96 -11.83 -14.85
CA ALA A 277 8.34 -10.58 -14.40
C ALA A 277 7.73 -9.77 -15.56
N ILE A 278 6.70 -8.98 -15.24
CA ILE A 278 6.28 -7.82 -16.05
C ILE A 278 6.74 -6.56 -15.32
N SER A 279 7.69 -5.82 -15.91
CA SER A 279 8.28 -4.61 -15.31
C SER A 279 8.18 -3.42 -16.26
N LEU A 280 7.09 -2.66 -16.13
CA LEU A 280 6.81 -1.41 -16.84
C LEU A 280 7.13 -0.22 -15.92
N ASN A 281 8.41 -0.06 -15.61
CA ASN A 281 8.90 0.77 -14.52
C ASN A 281 9.33 2.19 -14.93
N ASN A 282 9.12 2.59 -16.19
CA ASN A 282 9.53 3.91 -16.65
C ASN A 282 8.62 5.00 -16.08
N ALA A 283 9.20 5.99 -15.41
CA ALA A 283 8.49 7.11 -14.78
C ALA A 283 7.69 8.01 -15.74
N SER A 284 7.93 7.91 -17.06
CA SER A 284 7.23 8.68 -18.09
C SER A 284 6.18 7.87 -18.85
N ASN A 285 5.84 6.67 -18.38
CA ASN A 285 4.74 5.89 -18.93
C ASN A 285 3.40 6.65 -18.82
N SER A 286 2.56 6.46 -19.82
CA SER A 286 1.22 7.01 -19.89
C SER A 286 0.31 6.00 -20.57
N PHE A 287 -0.50 5.27 -19.80
CA PHE A 287 -1.52 4.38 -20.32
C PHE A 287 -2.89 5.07 -20.24
N GLY A 288 -3.39 5.51 -21.40
CA GLY A 288 -4.64 6.29 -21.51
C GLY A 288 -5.92 5.44 -21.48
N GLY A 289 -5.81 4.14 -21.72
CA GLY A 289 -6.90 3.16 -21.64
C GLY A 289 -6.70 2.13 -20.52
N SER A 290 -7.42 1.01 -20.63
CA SER A 290 -7.36 -0.07 -19.63
C SER A 290 -6.05 -0.86 -19.77
N ILE A 291 -5.53 -1.37 -18.65
CA ILE A 291 -4.39 -2.28 -18.64
C ILE A 291 -4.89 -3.70 -18.37
N ALA A 292 -4.58 -4.64 -19.25
CA ALA A 292 -4.79 -6.07 -19.03
C ALA A 292 -3.44 -6.76 -18.73
N LEU A 293 -3.45 -7.68 -17.78
CA LEU A 293 -2.27 -8.42 -17.33
C LEU A 293 -2.61 -9.91 -17.23
N ALA A 294 -1.74 -10.75 -17.77
CA ALA A 294 -1.81 -12.20 -17.59
C ALA A 294 -0.40 -12.72 -17.27
N THR A 295 -0.22 -13.22 -16.06
CA THR A 295 1.08 -13.67 -15.55
C THR A 295 0.93 -15.00 -14.82
N ASP A 296 2.04 -15.69 -14.58
CA ASP A 296 2.07 -16.78 -13.62
C ASP A 296 1.96 -16.29 -12.18
N SER A 297 1.50 -17.16 -11.28
CA SER A 297 1.33 -16.81 -9.87
C SER A 297 2.65 -16.51 -9.14
N GLY A 298 3.79 -16.94 -9.69
CA GLY A 298 5.12 -16.62 -9.16
C GLY A 298 5.74 -15.34 -9.73
N SER A 299 5.09 -14.68 -10.69
CA SER A 299 5.65 -13.51 -11.38
C SER A 299 5.59 -12.24 -10.52
N ALA A 300 6.61 -11.40 -10.63
CA ALA A 300 6.55 -10.04 -10.08
C ALA A 300 5.97 -9.06 -11.11
N VAL A 301 5.13 -8.13 -10.65
CA VAL A 301 4.54 -7.09 -11.49
C VAL A 301 4.92 -5.71 -10.98
N VAL A 302 5.53 -4.90 -11.85
CA VAL A 302 5.85 -3.49 -11.59
C VAL A 302 5.18 -2.63 -12.64
N LEU A 303 4.33 -1.69 -12.20
CA LEU A 303 3.66 -0.72 -13.05
C LEU A 303 4.02 0.70 -12.59
N THR A 304 4.42 1.53 -13.53
CA THR A 304 4.54 2.97 -13.34
C THR A 304 3.74 3.67 -14.40
N ASP A 305 2.93 4.65 -14.01
CA ASP A 305 2.13 5.50 -14.90
C ASP A 305 2.08 6.92 -14.35
N THR A 306 2.13 7.90 -15.23
CA THR A 306 1.92 9.33 -14.92
C THR A 306 0.44 9.67 -14.68
N THR A 307 -0.48 8.76 -14.98
CA THR A 307 -1.92 8.90 -14.85
C THR A 307 -2.49 7.93 -13.81
N ALA A 308 -3.82 7.73 -13.81
CA ALA A 308 -4.48 6.80 -12.90
C ALA A 308 -4.31 5.35 -13.39
N ILE A 309 -4.28 4.39 -12.46
CA ILE A 309 -4.22 2.97 -12.79
C ILE A 309 -5.45 2.27 -12.22
N GLU A 310 -6.27 1.69 -13.09
CA GLU A 310 -7.29 0.72 -12.72
C GLU A 310 -6.67 -0.68 -12.86
N LEU A 311 -6.40 -1.34 -11.73
CA LEU A 311 -5.79 -2.66 -11.69
C LEU A 311 -6.79 -3.72 -12.18
N PRO A 312 -6.42 -4.56 -13.16
CA PRO A 312 -7.25 -5.67 -13.60
C PRO A 312 -7.21 -6.82 -12.59
N SER A 313 -8.00 -7.87 -12.83
CA SER A 313 -7.77 -9.16 -12.16
C SER A 313 -6.32 -9.62 -12.39
N LEU A 314 -5.61 -9.94 -11.32
CA LEU A 314 -4.20 -10.31 -11.38
C LEU A 314 -3.87 -11.38 -10.34
N THR A 315 -3.07 -12.37 -10.73
CA THR A 315 -2.45 -13.33 -9.80
C THR A 315 -0.94 -13.25 -9.95
N ALA A 316 -0.24 -12.85 -8.89
CA ALA A 316 1.20 -12.57 -8.94
C ALA A 316 1.88 -12.85 -7.59
N ALA A 317 3.21 -12.98 -7.60
CA ALA A 317 4.00 -13.10 -6.38
C ALA A 317 4.18 -11.76 -5.67
N SER A 318 4.25 -10.66 -6.40
CA SER A 318 4.33 -9.31 -5.83
C SER A 318 3.80 -8.27 -6.81
N LEU A 319 3.31 -7.16 -6.27
CA LEU A 319 2.78 -6.04 -7.03
C LEU A 319 3.39 -4.73 -6.53
N THR A 320 4.04 -3.98 -7.42
CA THR A 320 4.51 -2.62 -7.16
C THR A 320 3.88 -1.66 -8.15
N VAL A 321 3.19 -0.64 -7.67
CA VAL A 321 2.48 0.35 -8.49
C VAL A 321 2.91 1.74 -8.09
N THR A 322 3.27 2.57 -9.07
CA THR A 322 3.48 4.02 -8.90
C THR A 322 2.59 4.75 -9.91
N ALA A 323 1.59 5.47 -9.43
CA ALA A 323 0.64 6.22 -10.25
C ALA A 323 0.72 7.72 -9.97
N GLY A 324 0.63 8.53 -11.03
CA GLY A 324 0.41 9.98 -10.91
C GLY A 324 -1.06 10.34 -10.64
N GLY A 325 -1.98 9.39 -10.83
CA GLY A 325 -3.41 9.49 -10.54
C GLY A 325 -3.87 8.55 -9.42
N ALA A 326 -5.18 8.35 -9.32
CA ALA A 326 -5.75 7.39 -8.37
C ALA A 326 -5.42 5.95 -8.76
N VAL A 327 -5.41 5.04 -7.78
CA VAL A 327 -5.28 3.59 -8.01
C VAL A 327 -6.56 2.91 -7.55
N THR A 328 -7.23 2.20 -8.46
CA THR A 328 -8.46 1.44 -8.18
C THR A 328 -8.31 -0.01 -8.60
N ASP A 329 -9.11 -0.92 -8.06
CA ASP A 329 -9.27 -2.28 -8.58
C ASP A 329 -10.58 -2.44 -9.38
N SER A 330 -10.50 -3.20 -10.49
CA SER A 330 -11.66 -3.58 -11.32
C SER A 330 -11.97 -5.08 -11.27
N GLY A 331 -11.08 -5.85 -10.66
CA GLY A 331 -11.16 -7.29 -10.52
C GLY A 331 -10.32 -7.78 -9.34
N THR A 332 -10.45 -9.07 -9.02
CA THR A 332 -9.79 -9.68 -7.87
C THR A 332 -8.26 -9.70 -8.04
N LEU A 333 -7.56 -9.20 -7.03
CA LEU A 333 -6.10 -9.23 -6.92
C LEU A 333 -5.69 -10.36 -5.97
N THR A 334 -4.92 -11.33 -6.45
CA THR A 334 -4.36 -12.41 -5.62
C THR A 334 -2.85 -12.29 -5.60
N ILE A 335 -2.33 -11.55 -4.62
CA ILE A 335 -0.89 -11.27 -4.48
C ILE A 335 -0.36 -12.07 -3.30
N ALA A 336 0.52 -13.04 -3.58
CA ALA A 336 1.01 -13.97 -2.55
C ALA A 336 2.06 -13.34 -1.61
N GLY A 337 2.83 -12.37 -2.12
CA GLY A 337 3.84 -11.62 -1.38
C GLY A 337 3.45 -10.15 -1.23
N SER A 338 4.41 -9.24 -1.22
CA SER A 338 4.17 -7.83 -0.92
C SER A 338 3.40 -7.09 -2.01
N THR A 339 2.51 -6.21 -1.59
CA THR A 339 1.83 -5.20 -2.42
C THR A 339 2.28 -3.80 -2.00
N SER A 340 2.87 -3.03 -2.91
CA SER A 340 3.31 -1.65 -2.67
C SER A 340 2.64 -0.70 -3.67
N ILE A 341 1.78 0.19 -3.19
CA ILE A 341 1.06 1.17 -4.02
C ILE A 341 1.46 2.59 -3.62
N SER A 342 1.91 3.39 -4.59
CA SER A 342 2.17 4.81 -4.42
C SER A 342 1.33 5.64 -5.37
N ALA A 343 0.35 6.36 -4.83
CA ALA A 343 -0.53 7.31 -5.50
C ALA A 343 -0.46 8.66 -4.78
N SER A 344 0.74 9.24 -4.67
CA SER A 344 1.01 10.40 -3.81
C SER A 344 0.05 11.58 -4.08
N GLY A 345 -0.76 11.92 -3.07
CA GLY A 345 -1.76 13.00 -3.17
C GLY A 345 -3.08 12.59 -3.82
N GLN A 346 -3.23 11.34 -4.22
CA GLN A 346 -4.38 10.77 -4.91
C GLN A 346 -4.94 9.57 -4.13
N ASP A 347 -6.18 9.17 -4.43
CA ASP A 347 -6.85 8.10 -3.69
C ASP A 347 -6.36 6.70 -4.11
N VAL A 348 -6.34 5.77 -3.15
CA VAL A 348 -6.15 4.33 -3.38
C VAL A 348 -7.40 3.60 -2.91
N THR A 349 -8.05 2.86 -3.80
CA THR A 349 -9.25 2.06 -3.49
C THR A 349 -9.03 0.64 -3.99
N LEU A 350 -8.82 -0.31 -3.07
CA LEU A 350 -8.69 -1.74 -3.36
C LEU A 350 -9.82 -2.46 -2.63
N ASN A 351 -11.03 -2.47 -3.21
CA ASN A 351 -12.25 -2.81 -2.48
C ASN A 351 -12.91 -4.13 -2.90
N ASP A 352 -12.32 -4.90 -3.81
CA ASP A 352 -12.83 -6.24 -4.14
C ASP A 352 -12.68 -7.18 -2.94
N VAL A 353 -13.82 -7.70 -2.47
CA VAL A 353 -13.93 -8.50 -1.25
C VAL A 353 -13.22 -9.86 -1.34
N SER A 354 -12.70 -10.24 -2.50
CA SER A 354 -11.98 -11.50 -2.70
C SER A 354 -10.47 -11.32 -2.78
N SER A 355 -9.98 -10.08 -2.79
CA SER A 355 -8.56 -9.77 -2.97
C SER A 355 -7.70 -10.12 -1.76
N THR A 356 -6.42 -10.40 -2.00
CA THR A 356 -5.38 -10.70 -1.00
C THR A 356 -4.07 -10.01 -1.41
N PHE A 357 -3.34 -9.43 -0.45
CA PHE A 357 -2.26 -8.47 -0.73
C PHE A 357 -0.91 -8.79 -0.08
N GLY A 358 -0.84 -9.79 0.81
CA GLY A 358 0.35 -10.05 1.62
C GLY A 358 0.73 -8.83 2.46
N ASP A 359 2.01 -8.45 2.51
CA ASP A 359 2.44 -7.22 3.20
C ASP A 359 2.07 -5.98 2.37
N LEU A 360 1.36 -5.04 2.98
CA LEU A 360 0.75 -3.92 2.28
C LEU A 360 1.44 -2.58 2.62
N SER A 361 2.10 -1.97 1.63
CA SER A 361 2.72 -0.65 1.72
C SER A 361 1.96 0.37 0.86
N LEU A 362 1.59 1.52 1.44
CA LEU A 362 0.64 2.45 0.81
C LEU A 362 1.08 3.91 0.93
N VAL A 363 0.96 4.66 -0.15
CA VAL A 363 1.04 6.13 -0.15
C VAL A 363 -0.16 6.68 -0.90
N GLY A 364 -0.99 7.50 -0.25
CA GLY A 364 -2.21 8.04 -0.84
C GLY A 364 -2.80 9.23 -0.08
N ALA A 365 -3.79 9.88 -0.69
CA ALA A 365 -4.64 10.87 -0.03
C ALA A 365 -5.68 10.17 0.83
N ASN A 366 -6.71 9.56 0.24
CA ASN A 366 -7.60 8.66 0.94
C ASN A 366 -7.32 7.22 0.54
N VAL A 367 -7.42 6.30 1.49
CA VAL A 367 -7.17 4.88 1.28
C VAL A 367 -8.36 4.08 1.75
N ALA A 368 -8.86 3.16 0.90
CA ALA A 368 -9.85 2.16 1.27
C ALA A 368 -9.38 0.80 0.75
N VAL A 369 -9.19 -0.15 1.66
CA VAL A 369 -8.73 -1.51 1.35
C VAL A 369 -9.66 -2.52 2.00
N THR A 370 -10.15 -3.47 1.20
CA THR A 370 -10.82 -4.68 1.67
C THR A 370 -9.95 -5.88 1.30
N GLU A 371 -9.63 -6.72 2.28
CA GLU A 371 -8.81 -7.91 2.09
C GLU A 371 -9.51 -9.17 2.64
N ASN A 372 -9.45 -10.24 1.86
CA ASN A 372 -9.93 -11.57 2.23
C ASN A 372 -8.83 -12.42 2.87
N GLY A 373 -8.19 -11.87 3.89
CA GLY A 373 -7.02 -12.46 4.53
C GLY A 373 -6.53 -11.63 5.70
N ALA A 374 -5.55 -12.17 6.42
CA ALA A 374 -4.86 -11.39 7.44
C ALA A 374 -4.12 -10.23 6.75
N MET A 375 -4.40 -9.01 7.19
CA MET A 375 -3.85 -7.79 6.62
C MET A 375 -2.64 -7.36 7.45
N ASN A 376 -1.45 -7.39 6.87
CA ASN A 376 -0.26 -6.83 7.50
C ASN A 376 0.09 -5.50 6.85
N LEU A 377 -0.09 -4.41 7.58
CA LEU A 377 0.28 -3.07 7.13
C LEU A 377 1.78 -2.87 7.34
N ALA A 378 2.53 -2.80 6.25
CA ALA A 378 3.94 -2.43 6.29
C ALA A 378 4.04 -0.90 6.50
N ALA A 379 4.68 -0.15 5.59
CA ALA A 379 4.70 1.31 5.68
C ALA A 379 3.46 1.94 5.04
N ALA A 380 2.76 2.82 5.75
CA ALA A 380 1.64 3.59 5.19
C ALA A 380 1.79 5.10 5.44
N THR A 381 1.62 5.91 4.40
CA THR A 381 1.55 7.38 4.49
C THR A 381 0.26 7.86 3.83
N ILE A 382 -0.70 8.26 4.65
CA ILE A 382 -2.07 8.58 4.22
C ILE A 382 -2.43 9.99 4.74
N SER A 383 -2.58 10.95 3.82
CA SER A 383 -2.82 12.35 4.19
C SER A 383 -4.29 12.68 4.50
N GLY A 384 -5.21 11.77 4.20
CA GLY A 384 -6.65 11.88 4.35
C GLY A 384 -7.21 10.71 5.17
N THR A 385 -8.39 10.22 4.81
CA THR A 385 -9.06 9.13 5.55
C THR A 385 -8.50 7.76 5.17
N ALA A 386 -8.52 6.82 6.12
CA ALA A 386 -8.19 5.42 5.87
C ALA A 386 -9.35 4.49 6.24
N THR A 387 -9.55 3.43 5.47
CA THR A 387 -10.46 2.32 5.80
C THR A 387 -9.76 1.01 5.47
N PHE A 388 -9.62 0.16 6.46
CA PHE A 388 -9.02 -1.16 6.35
C PHE A 388 -10.01 -2.20 6.87
N ASP A 389 -10.50 -3.07 5.98
CA ASP A 389 -11.42 -4.17 6.30
C ASP A 389 -10.79 -5.50 5.90
N SER A 390 -10.44 -6.33 6.88
CA SER A 390 -9.82 -7.65 6.64
C SER A 390 -10.85 -8.78 6.61
N THR A 391 -12.15 -8.45 6.52
CA THR A 391 -13.26 -9.41 6.39
C THR A 391 -13.31 -10.51 7.48
N ASN A 392 -13.05 -10.11 8.73
CA ASN A 392 -12.95 -10.97 9.94
C ASN A 392 -11.60 -11.69 10.13
N ASN A 393 -10.53 -11.20 9.52
CA ASN A 393 -9.17 -11.69 9.77
C ASN A 393 -8.36 -10.67 10.60
N ALA A 394 -7.19 -11.07 11.09
CA ALA A 394 -6.36 -10.16 11.87
C ALA A 394 -5.89 -8.97 11.03
N ILE A 395 -5.77 -7.80 11.66
CA ILE A 395 -5.04 -6.65 11.11
C ILE A 395 -3.83 -6.43 12.01
N THR A 396 -2.64 -6.44 11.42
CA THR A 396 -1.37 -6.16 12.11
C THR A 396 -0.63 -5.02 11.42
N ASP A 397 0.32 -4.40 12.10
CA ASP A 397 1.37 -3.62 11.46
C ASP A 397 2.77 -4.24 11.62
N SER A 398 3.66 -3.85 10.72
CA SER A 398 5.07 -4.24 10.70
C SER A 398 5.98 -3.09 10.25
N GLY A 399 5.38 -1.90 10.06
CA GLY A 399 6.05 -0.69 9.65
C GLY A 399 5.26 0.52 10.11
N THR A 400 5.91 1.69 10.10
CA THR A 400 5.32 2.92 10.60
C THR A 400 4.09 3.34 9.77
N LEU A 401 2.99 3.62 10.48
CA LEU A 401 1.76 4.14 9.90
C LEU A 401 1.64 5.63 10.22
N THR A 402 1.60 6.48 9.20
CA THR A 402 1.33 7.92 9.34
C THR A 402 0.01 8.25 8.65
N ILE A 403 -1.07 8.32 9.41
CA ILE A 403 -2.42 8.52 8.90
C ILE A 403 -3.03 9.76 9.57
N THR A 404 -3.19 10.86 8.83
CA THR A 404 -3.60 12.14 9.45
C THR A 404 -5.12 12.31 9.57
N GLY A 405 -5.91 11.67 8.71
CA GLY A 405 -7.37 11.73 8.76
C GLY A 405 -7.99 10.62 9.60
N ALA A 406 -9.31 10.64 9.70
CA ALA A 406 -10.06 9.61 10.41
C ALA A 406 -9.81 8.22 9.78
N SER A 407 -9.60 7.23 10.64
CA SER A 407 -9.24 5.87 10.24
C SER A 407 -10.25 4.86 10.77
N THR A 408 -10.73 3.98 9.90
CA THR A 408 -11.58 2.85 10.26
C THR A 408 -10.80 1.55 10.11
N PHE A 409 -10.71 0.77 11.19
CA PHE A 409 -10.11 -0.56 11.19
C PHE A 409 -11.18 -1.60 11.55
N ASN A 410 -11.45 -2.53 10.63
CA ASN A 410 -12.43 -3.59 10.80
C ASN A 410 -11.77 -4.97 10.67
N ALA A 411 -11.33 -5.52 11.80
CA ALA A 411 -10.87 -6.89 11.93
C ALA A 411 -12.02 -7.87 12.23
N GLY A 412 -13.26 -7.37 12.33
CA GLY A 412 -14.45 -8.18 12.63
C GLY A 412 -14.31 -8.95 13.94
N THR A 413 -14.26 -10.28 13.84
CA THR A 413 -14.09 -11.18 14.99
C THR A 413 -12.64 -11.54 15.32
N ALA A 414 -11.66 -10.99 14.60
CA ALA A 414 -10.24 -11.22 14.84
C ALA A 414 -9.58 -10.02 15.53
N ASN A 415 -8.29 -10.14 15.86
CA ASN A 415 -7.56 -9.13 16.62
C ASN A 415 -7.06 -8.00 15.71
N LEU A 416 -6.95 -6.81 16.29
CA LEU A 416 -6.24 -5.66 15.74
C LEU A 416 -5.01 -5.41 16.62
N ASP A 417 -3.82 -5.44 16.01
CA ASP A 417 -2.54 -5.20 16.66
C ASP A 417 -1.76 -4.13 15.87
N LEU A 418 -1.75 -2.89 16.36
CA LEU A 418 -1.04 -1.76 15.77
C LEU A 418 0.02 -1.27 16.76
N ASP A 419 1.11 -2.01 16.92
CA ASP A 419 2.07 -1.87 18.03
C ASP A 419 3.33 -1.06 17.67
N GLU A 420 3.43 -0.56 16.44
CA GLU A 420 4.58 0.21 15.99
C GLU A 420 4.66 1.58 16.68
N ALA A 421 5.66 1.74 17.56
CA ALA A 421 5.80 2.92 18.44
C ALA A 421 5.93 4.28 17.74
N ALA A 422 6.26 4.29 16.44
CA ALA A 422 6.37 5.52 15.64
C ALA A 422 5.10 5.87 14.87
N SER A 423 4.07 5.01 14.93
CA SER A 423 2.80 5.22 14.23
C SER A 423 2.00 6.38 14.82
N ASN A 424 1.22 7.06 13.99
CA ASN A 424 0.40 8.21 14.36
C ASN A 424 -0.89 8.19 13.54
N PHE A 425 -2.02 8.31 14.23
CA PHE A 425 -3.34 8.16 13.67
C PHE A 425 -4.20 9.41 13.89
N GLY A 426 -5.12 9.67 12.96
CA GLY A 426 -6.27 10.52 13.22
C GLY A 426 -7.29 9.81 14.13
N ASP A 427 -8.51 10.33 14.17
CA ASP A 427 -9.59 9.71 14.96
C ASP A 427 -9.88 8.27 14.50
N LEU A 428 -9.88 7.33 15.44
CA LEU A 428 -10.03 5.90 15.20
C LEU A 428 -11.47 5.42 15.40
N THR A 429 -11.95 4.61 14.45
CA THR A 429 -13.14 3.77 14.58
C THR A 429 -12.74 2.30 14.40
N ILE A 430 -12.92 1.48 15.43
CA ILE A 430 -12.37 0.12 15.50
C ILE A 430 -13.47 -0.92 15.73
N THR A 431 -13.42 -2.02 14.98
CA THR A 431 -14.17 -3.26 15.26
C THR A 431 -13.20 -4.45 15.22
N ALA A 432 -13.04 -5.13 16.35
CA ALA A 432 -12.14 -6.28 16.51
C ALA A 432 -12.56 -7.14 17.71
N ALA A 433 -11.98 -8.33 17.89
CA ALA A 433 -12.12 -9.10 19.13
C ALA A 433 -11.28 -8.53 20.27
N GLU A 434 -10.00 -8.30 19.99
CA GLU A 434 -9.02 -7.66 20.87
C GLU A 434 -8.35 -6.51 20.11
N VAL A 435 -8.04 -5.43 20.82
CA VAL A 435 -7.41 -4.21 20.26
C VAL A 435 -6.14 -3.91 21.04
N ASP A 436 -5.03 -3.77 20.33
CA ASP A 436 -3.77 -3.21 20.80
C ASP A 436 -3.36 -2.10 19.84
N VAL A 437 -3.23 -0.86 20.32
CA VAL A 437 -2.87 0.29 19.48
C VAL A 437 -1.89 1.19 20.21
N THR A 438 -0.78 1.49 19.56
CA THR A 438 0.22 2.45 19.99
C THR A 438 0.23 3.66 19.05
N ASP A 439 0.06 4.85 19.62
CA ASP A 439 0.16 6.12 18.94
C ASP A 439 1.28 6.97 19.56
N ALA A 440 2.23 7.42 18.74
CA ALA A 440 3.35 8.25 19.16
C ALA A 440 2.91 9.63 19.69
N GLY A 441 1.73 10.09 19.28
CA GLY A 441 1.10 11.35 19.64
C GLY A 441 -0.06 11.18 20.61
N ALA A 442 -1.19 11.81 20.32
CA ALA A 442 -2.38 11.73 21.16
C ALA A 442 -3.37 10.76 20.51
N LEU A 443 -3.72 9.68 21.22
CA LEU A 443 -4.62 8.67 20.69
C LEU A 443 -6.07 9.10 20.89
N THR A 444 -6.84 9.24 19.80
CA THR A 444 -8.29 9.46 19.86
C THR A 444 -9.02 8.33 19.15
N ALA A 445 -9.95 7.68 19.84
CA ALA A 445 -10.80 6.63 19.29
C ALA A 445 -12.27 6.92 19.64
N SER A 446 -12.99 7.54 18.71
CA SER A 446 -14.40 7.89 18.91
C SER A 446 -15.34 6.68 19.01
N SER A 447 -14.92 5.50 18.54
CA SER A 447 -15.69 4.27 18.70
C SER A 447 -14.78 3.04 18.67
N ILE A 448 -14.82 2.24 19.73
CA ILE A 448 -14.22 0.91 19.78
C ILE A 448 -15.30 -0.11 20.09
N GLN A 449 -15.43 -1.13 19.24
CA GLN A 449 -16.20 -2.33 19.52
C GLN A 449 -15.26 -3.53 19.62
N ALA A 450 -14.97 -3.94 20.86
CA ALA A 450 -14.08 -5.07 21.16
C ALA A 450 -14.36 -5.63 22.56
N ASN A 451 -13.89 -6.86 22.83
CA ASN A 451 -13.97 -7.46 24.16
C ASN A 451 -12.82 -6.98 25.07
N LYS A 452 -11.65 -6.78 24.48
CA LYS A 452 -10.42 -6.38 25.17
C LYS A 452 -9.75 -5.23 24.44
N VAL A 453 -9.25 -4.25 25.19
CA VAL A 453 -8.64 -3.04 24.63
C VAL A 453 -7.41 -2.63 25.43
N GLN A 454 -6.29 -2.47 24.73
CA GLN A 454 -5.04 -1.88 25.19
C GLN A 454 -4.71 -0.67 24.31
N LEU A 455 -4.47 0.50 24.92
CA LEU A 455 -4.15 1.72 24.18
C LEU A 455 -2.93 2.42 24.77
N THR A 456 -1.96 2.76 23.93
CA THR A 456 -0.77 3.52 24.29
C THR A 456 -0.77 4.83 23.51
N GLY A 457 -0.64 5.97 24.21
CA GLY A 457 -0.50 7.29 23.57
C GLY A 457 0.69 8.07 24.11
N GLY A 458 1.47 8.75 23.27
CA GLY A 458 2.57 9.62 23.75
C GLY A 458 2.13 10.90 24.48
N SER A 459 0.90 11.39 24.28
CA SER A 459 0.44 12.68 24.84
C SER A 459 -1.07 12.75 25.15
N GLY A 460 -1.64 11.60 25.54
CA GLY A 460 -3.01 11.45 25.96
C GLY A 460 -3.71 10.30 25.22
N VAL A 461 -4.79 9.82 25.83
CA VAL A 461 -5.66 8.76 25.28
C VAL A 461 -7.11 9.17 25.50
N SER A 462 -7.91 9.24 24.45
CA SER A 462 -9.35 9.53 24.55
C SER A 462 -10.13 8.47 23.77
N ALA A 463 -10.88 7.62 24.47
CA ALA A 463 -11.61 6.53 23.83
C ALA A 463 -13.07 6.45 24.28
N THR A 464 -13.97 6.19 23.32
CA THR A 464 -15.33 5.74 23.59
C THR A 464 -15.50 4.31 23.11
N SER A 465 -15.92 3.41 24.00
CA SER A 465 -15.98 1.99 23.71
C SER A 465 -17.33 1.36 24.03
N THR A 466 -17.61 0.24 23.39
CA THR A 466 -18.80 -0.59 23.61
C THR A 466 -18.39 -2.07 23.63
N GLY A 467 -18.99 -2.87 24.52
CA GLY A 467 -18.71 -4.31 24.61
C GLY A 467 -17.40 -4.72 25.29
N VAL A 468 -16.63 -3.74 25.80
CA VAL A 468 -15.34 -4.00 26.45
C VAL A 468 -15.54 -4.61 27.83
N ALA A 469 -14.95 -5.79 28.06
CA ALA A 469 -14.91 -6.43 29.36
C ALA A 469 -13.62 -6.11 30.12
N GLU A 470 -12.49 -6.00 29.42
CA GLU A 470 -11.18 -5.70 30.00
C GLU A 470 -10.53 -4.53 29.26
N PHE A 471 -9.96 -3.59 30.00
CA PHE A 471 -9.33 -2.39 29.45
C PHE A 471 -8.02 -2.06 30.15
N ALA A 472 -7.02 -1.62 29.40
CA ALA A 472 -5.78 -1.03 29.89
C ALA A 472 -5.35 0.13 28.99
N ALA A 473 -4.67 1.11 29.56
CA ALA A 473 -4.10 2.21 28.78
C ALA A 473 -2.90 2.86 29.46
N GLU A 474 -1.99 3.37 28.67
CA GLU A 474 -0.90 4.18 29.18
C GLU A 474 -0.61 5.41 28.33
N SER A 475 -0.05 6.43 28.98
CA SER A 475 0.43 7.60 28.29
C SER A 475 1.60 8.27 28.98
N ASP A 476 2.52 8.90 28.24
CA ASP A 476 3.58 9.70 28.85
C ASP A 476 3.03 10.95 29.53
N SER A 477 2.04 11.62 28.92
CA SER A 477 1.47 12.85 29.45
C SER A 477 0.08 13.11 28.87
N GLY A 478 -0.54 14.25 29.16
CA GLY A 478 -1.90 14.55 28.70
C GLY A 478 -2.96 13.82 29.52
N ASP A 479 -4.22 13.88 29.09
CA ASP A 479 -5.32 13.22 29.79
C ASP A 479 -5.55 11.81 29.24
N ILE A 480 -5.92 10.87 30.12
CA ILE A 480 -6.45 9.56 29.73
C ILE A 480 -7.95 9.59 30.04
N SER A 481 -8.81 9.62 29.02
CA SER A 481 -10.27 9.74 29.16
C SER A 481 -10.97 8.59 28.45
N ILE A 482 -11.51 7.65 29.23
CA ILE A 482 -12.15 6.43 28.72
C ILE A 482 -13.62 6.44 29.09
N THR A 483 -14.50 6.33 28.10
CA THR A 483 -15.95 6.19 28.29
C THR A 483 -16.43 4.89 27.69
N ASN A 484 -16.85 3.93 28.51
CA ASN A 484 -17.49 2.70 28.05
C ASN A 484 -19.01 2.80 28.24
N THR A 485 -19.78 2.52 27.19
CA THR A 485 -21.25 2.56 27.27
C THR A 485 -21.86 1.41 28.08
N GLY A 486 -21.05 0.39 28.41
CA GLY A 486 -21.39 -0.71 29.31
C GLY A 486 -20.53 -0.69 30.58
N GLY A 487 -20.51 -1.81 31.29
CA GLY A 487 -19.55 -2.05 32.36
C GLY A 487 -18.24 -2.61 31.82
N TYR A 488 -17.14 -2.39 32.54
CA TYR A 488 -15.84 -2.95 32.19
C TYR A 488 -14.94 -3.06 33.41
N ALA A 489 -13.87 -3.85 33.26
CA ALA A 489 -12.82 -4.00 34.23
C ALA A 489 -11.51 -3.39 33.72
N ILE A 490 -10.80 -2.67 34.59
CA ILE A 490 -9.37 -2.42 34.41
C ILE A 490 -8.62 -3.68 34.81
N SER A 491 -7.81 -4.22 33.91
CA SER A 491 -7.14 -5.51 34.08
C SER A 491 -5.69 -5.44 33.60
N ASP A 492 -4.86 -6.36 34.08
CA ASP A 492 -3.52 -6.57 33.54
C ASP A 492 -3.61 -7.43 32.29
N PHE A 493 -2.93 -7.02 31.23
CA PHE A 493 -2.84 -7.80 30.00
C PHE A 493 -1.48 -8.47 29.92
N ALA A 494 -1.47 -9.78 29.74
CA ALA A 494 -0.25 -10.57 29.58
C ALA A 494 0.22 -10.69 28.12
N SER A 495 -0.37 -9.92 27.19
CA SER A 495 -0.05 -9.92 25.75
C SER A 495 1.11 -8.96 25.39
N THR A 496 1.46 -8.91 24.10
CA THR A 496 2.64 -8.31 23.46
C THR A 496 3.05 -6.92 23.97
N SER A 497 2.11 -6.02 24.27
CA SER A 497 2.40 -4.66 24.80
C SER A 497 2.57 -4.58 26.34
N GLY A 498 2.05 -5.55 27.10
CA GLY A 498 2.32 -5.67 28.55
C GLY A 498 1.86 -4.51 29.44
N ILE A 499 0.77 -3.81 29.08
CA ILE A 499 0.25 -2.70 29.90
C ILE A 499 -0.33 -3.26 31.22
N THR A 500 0.11 -2.66 32.33
CA THR A 500 -0.38 -2.97 33.68
C THR A 500 -1.37 -1.90 34.12
N GLY A 501 -2.67 -2.19 33.98
CA GLY A 501 -3.77 -1.29 34.38
C GLY A 501 -3.88 0.00 33.56
N VAL A 502 -4.09 1.14 34.23
CA VAL A 502 -4.17 2.46 33.57
C VAL A 502 -3.22 3.43 34.23
N ARG A 503 -2.27 4.02 33.49
CA ARG A 503 -1.20 4.81 34.12
C ARG A 503 -0.62 5.91 33.26
N PHE A 504 -0.02 6.91 33.92
CA PHE A 504 1.02 7.70 33.27
C PHE A 504 2.38 7.01 33.40
N THR A 505 3.16 6.99 32.31
CA THR A 505 4.53 6.46 32.29
C THR A 505 5.54 7.49 32.81
N ASP A 506 5.28 8.79 32.62
CA ASP A 506 6.02 9.88 33.29
C ASP A 506 5.41 10.16 34.67
N THR A 507 6.19 9.96 35.73
CA THR A 507 5.76 10.20 37.11
C THR A 507 5.50 11.68 37.41
N ASP A 508 6.06 12.60 36.61
CA ASP A 508 5.85 14.04 36.76
C ASP A 508 4.60 14.53 36.00
N ALA A 509 3.90 13.65 35.28
CA ALA A 509 2.66 13.99 34.58
C ALA A 509 1.59 14.55 35.53
N THR A 510 0.92 15.61 35.09
CA THR A 510 -0.14 16.30 35.85
C THR A 510 -1.52 16.22 35.17
N GLY A 511 -1.68 15.28 34.23
CA GLY A 511 -2.94 15.07 33.51
C GLY A 511 -4.04 14.47 34.38
N THR A 512 -5.22 14.28 33.81
CA THR A 512 -6.34 13.60 34.47
C THR A 512 -6.58 12.23 33.84
N ILE A 513 -6.64 11.18 34.67
CA ILE A 513 -7.19 9.89 34.29
C ILE A 513 -8.68 9.89 34.63
N THR A 514 -9.55 9.78 33.62
CA THR A 514 -11.01 9.74 33.73
C THR A 514 -11.54 8.43 33.18
N LEU A 515 -12.14 7.61 34.03
CA LEU A 515 -12.70 6.31 33.68
C LEU A 515 -14.21 6.31 33.95
N ILE A 516 -15.00 6.27 32.88
CA ILE A 516 -16.47 6.32 32.95
C ILE A 516 -17.03 5.00 32.43
N ALA A 517 -17.82 4.32 33.24
CA ALA A 517 -18.62 3.16 32.86
C ALA A 517 -20.11 3.48 33.03
N ASN A 518 -20.97 2.83 32.24
CA ASN A 518 -22.40 2.88 32.54
C ASN A 518 -22.74 1.98 33.74
N SER A 519 -22.31 0.72 33.76
CA SER A 519 -22.60 -0.26 34.83
C SER A 519 -21.95 -1.64 34.62
N PRO A 520 -21.22 -2.26 35.58
CA PRO A 520 -20.38 -1.72 36.68
C PRO A 520 -18.98 -1.28 36.20
N LEU A 521 -18.21 -0.59 37.05
CA LEU A 521 -16.77 -0.36 36.88
C LEU A 521 -15.97 -1.18 37.90
N THR A 522 -15.05 -2.04 37.44
CA THR A 522 -14.18 -2.84 38.32
C THR A 522 -12.71 -2.52 38.08
N ILE A 523 -11.91 -2.36 39.14
CA ILE A 523 -10.48 -2.08 39.05
C ILE A 523 -9.72 -3.30 39.57
N ASN A 524 -9.30 -4.19 38.67
CA ASN A 524 -8.52 -5.41 38.99
C ASN A 524 -7.01 -5.22 38.79
N ALA A 525 -6.60 -4.11 38.18
CA ALA A 525 -5.21 -3.72 37.98
C ALA A 525 -4.97 -2.28 38.42
N PRO A 526 -3.73 -1.88 38.76
CA PRO A 526 -3.44 -0.55 39.29
C PRO A 526 -3.91 0.59 38.37
N VAL A 527 -4.36 1.69 38.98
CA VAL A 527 -4.60 2.94 38.26
C VAL A 527 -3.75 4.05 38.88
N ASP A 528 -2.78 4.56 38.13
CA ASP A 528 -1.78 5.50 38.62
C ASP A 528 -1.76 6.80 37.81
N ALA A 529 -2.33 7.85 38.39
CA ALA A 529 -2.33 9.19 37.81
C ALA A 529 -1.07 10.01 38.18
N GLY A 530 -0.07 9.44 38.85
CA GLY A 530 1.15 10.17 39.23
C GLY A 530 0.86 11.42 40.07
N ASN A 531 1.32 12.59 39.61
CA ASN A 531 1.02 13.89 40.23
C ASN A 531 -0.32 14.50 39.73
N GLY A 532 -1.05 13.77 38.89
CA GLY A 532 -2.30 14.18 38.27
C GLY A 532 -3.56 13.84 39.06
N ALA A 533 -4.71 14.01 38.42
CA ALA A 533 -6.02 13.69 39.00
C ALA A 533 -6.55 12.35 38.48
N LEU A 534 -7.27 11.61 39.33
CA LEU A 534 -7.98 10.39 38.99
C LEU A 534 -9.48 10.57 39.24
N GLN A 535 -10.30 10.27 38.24
CA GLN A 535 -11.76 10.33 38.28
C GLN A 535 -12.33 8.99 37.82
N LEU A 536 -13.01 8.26 38.71
CA LEU A 536 -13.71 7.02 38.42
C LEU A 536 -15.21 7.24 38.54
N THR A 537 -15.99 6.87 37.53
CA THR A 537 -17.46 7.04 37.55
C THR A 537 -18.17 5.80 37.01
N ALA A 538 -19.02 5.17 37.83
CA ALA A 538 -20.09 4.29 37.35
C ALA A 538 -21.39 5.10 37.29
N ALA A 539 -21.81 5.51 36.09
CA ALA A 539 -22.77 6.61 35.89
C ALA A 539 -24.26 6.20 35.92
N GLY A 540 -24.59 4.91 36.00
CA GLY A 540 -25.98 4.44 36.02
C GLY A 540 -26.71 4.72 37.35
N SER A 541 -27.90 4.15 37.50
CA SER A 541 -28.73 4.24 38.72
C SER A 541 -29.41 2.92 39.15
N ALA A 542 -29.09 1.82 38.49
CA ALA A 542 -29.43 0.46 38.86
C ALA A 542 -28.53 -0.05 40.01
N SER A 543 -28.96 -1.12 40.67
CA SER A 543 -28.22 -1.75 41.78
C SER A 543 -26.97 -2.53 41.32
N THR A 544 -26.51 -2.29 40.10
CA THR A 544 -25.29 -2.86 39.53
C THR A 544 -24.30 -1.77 39.18
N ASP A 545 -24.63 -0.50 39.46
CA ASP A 545 -23.82 0.67 39.15
C ASP A 545 -22.74 0.91 40.20
N ASP A 546 -22.02 -0.17 40.48
CA ASP A 546 -20.99 -0.22 41.49
C ASP A 546 -19.63 0.18 40.91
N VAL A 547 -18.81 0.78 41.77
CA VAL A 547 -17.36 0.84 41.56
C VAL A 547 -16.70 -0.13 42.54
N THR A 548 -16.07 -1.18 42.02
CA THR A 548 -15.31 -2.16 42.82
C THR A 548 -13.82 -1.98 42.59
N ILE A 549 -13.04 -1.80 43.65
CA ILE A 549 -11.60 -1.56 43.60
C ILE A 549 -10.87 -2.71 44.28
N ASN A 550 -10.22 -3.54 43.47
CA ASN A 550 -9.45 -4.71 43.89
C ASN A 550 -7.93 -4.50 43.73
N ALA A 551 -7.51 -3.35 43.21
CA ALA A 551 -6.12 -2.98 42.96
C ALA A 551 -5.83 -1.53 43.37
N ALA A 552 -4.55 -1.16 43.40
CA ALA A 552 -4.12 0.12 43.95
C ALA A 552 -4.58 1.31 43.09
N LEU A 553 -4.99 2.39 43.75
CA LEU A 553 -5.25 3.69 43.12
C LEU A 553 -4.25 4.73 43.62
N SER A 554 -3.67 5.53 42.72
CA SER A 554 -2.82 6.66 43.06
C SER A 554 -3.06 7.90 42.19
N GLY A 555 -2.88 9.08 42.79
CA GLY A 555 -2.96 10.39 42.13
C GLY A 555 -2.94 11.53 43.17
N ASP A 556 -2.67 12.77 42.78
CA ASP A 556 -2.76 13.92 43.70
C ASP A 556 -4.19 14.09 44.22
N SER A 557 -5.17 14.03 43.32
CA SER A 557 -6.59 13.97 43.70
C SER A 557 -7.25 12.71 43.14
N VAL A 558 -7.91 11.93 44.00
CA VAL A 558 -8.69 10.74 43.60
C VAL A 558 -10.16 10.98 43.93
N ALA A 559 -11.02 10.94 42.91
CA ALA A 559 -12.46 11.05 43.03
C ALA A 559 -13.13 9.80 42.45
N VAL A 560 -13.99 9.16 43.24
CA VAL A 560 -14.76 7.98 42.83
C VAL A 560 -16.24 8.25 43.05
N SER A 561 -17.04 8.07 42.01
CA SER A 561 -18.49 8.21 42.04
C SER A 561 -19.16 6.93 41.56
N ALA A 562 -20.10 6.40 42.33
CA ALA A 562 -20.90 5.23 41.95
C ALA A 562 -22.40 5.55 41.98
N GLY A 563 -23.11 5.03 40.98
CA GLY A 563 -24.56 5.10 40.88
C GLY A 563 -25.29 4.25 41.93
N ASP A 564 -24.61 3.25 42.48
CA ASP A 564 -25.06 2.45 43.62
C ASP A 564 -24.00 2.46 44.75
N SER A 565 -23.08 1.48 44.77
CA SER A 565 -22.10 1.33 45.85
C SER A 565 -20.65 1.48 45.41
N ILE A 566 -19.76 1.82 46.36
CA ILE A 566 -18.31 1.75 46.20
C ILE A 566 -17.76 0.68 47.15
N ALA A 567 -16.96 -0.26 46.64
CA ALA A 567 -16.24 -1.24 47.46
C ALA A 567 -14.74 -1.14 47.19
N ILE A 568 -13.95 -0.85 48.22
CA ILE A 568 -12.47 -0.92 48.16
C ILE A 568 -12.04 -2.17 48.92
N THR A 569 -11.77 -3.25 48.20
CA THR A 569 -11.52 -4.58 48.78
C THR A 569 -10.03 -4.89 48.91
N ALA A 570 -9.18 -4.30 48.06
CA ALA A 570 -7.75 -4.58 48.01
C ALA A 570 -6.96 -3.43 47.34
N GLY A 571 -5.62 -3.52 47.38
CA GLY A 571 -4.68 -2.59 46.73
C GLY A 571 -4.50 -1.24 47.43
N GLY A 572 -5.59 -0.67 47.97
CA GLY A 572 -5.60 0.58 48.71
C GLY A 572 -5.58 1.83 47.83
N VAL A 573 -5.67 3.00 48.47
CA VAL A 573 -5.71 4.32 47.80
C VAL A 573 -4.66 5.25 48.38
N THR A 574 -3.88 5.90 47.52
CA THR A 574 -2.89 6.92 47.90
C THR A 574 -3.18 8.24 47.19
N SER A 575 -3.43 9.33 47.92
CA SER A 575 -3.68 10.64 47.32
C SER A 575 -3.38 11.82 48.23
N SER A 576 -3.31 13.05 47.72
CA SER A 576 -3.43 14.24 48.58
C SER A 576 -4.88 14.44 49.01
N THR A 577 -5.82 14.32 48.08
CA THR A 577 -7.26 14.43 48.35
C THR A 577 -8.03 13.23 47.81
N LEU A 578 -8.81 12.57 48.67
CA LEU A 578 -9.73 11.50 48.31
C LEU A 578 -11.18 11.96 48.47
N ALA A 579 -12.01 11.71 47.45
CA ALA A 579 -13.45 11.88 47.50
C ALA A 579 -14.15 10.60 47.02
N LEU A 580 -14.93 9.95 47.88
CA LEU A 580 -15.77 8.80 47.54
C LEU A 580 -17.23 9.21 47.65
N THR A 581 -18.02 9.05 46.59
CA THR A 581 -19.45 9.39 46.55
C THR A 581 -20.26 8.21 46.02
N ALA A 582 -21.13 7.64 46.84
CA ALA A 582 -22.01 6.54 46.47
C ALA A 582 -23.47 6.89 46.79
N VAL A 583 -24.41 6.39 45.99
CA VAL A 583 -25.85 6.59 46.24
C VAL A 583 -26.30 5.75 47.42
N THR A 584 -25.78 4.54 47.58
CA THR A 584 -26.15 3.63 48.67
C THR A 584 -25.00 3.47 49.65
N ASP A 585 -24.02 2.62 49.35
CA ASP A 585 -23.05 2.17 50.34
C ASP A 585 -21.59 2.41 49.91
N ILE A 586 -20.71 2.67 50.89
CA ILE A 586 -19.26 2.62 50.72
C ILE A 586 -18.69 1.59 51.70
N SER A 587 -17.95 0.60 51.22
CA SER A 587 -17.18 -0.35 52.04
C SER A 587 -15.67 -0.16 51.79
N LEU A 588 -14.91 -0.06 52.88
CA LEU A 588 -13.46 0.00 52.88
C LEU A 588 -12.89 -1.20 53.62
N ASP A 589 -12.15 -2.06 52.93
CA ASP A 589 -11.42 -3.22 53.48
C ASP A 589 -9.92 -3.18 53.10
N ALA A 590 -9.43 -2.02 52.65
CA ALA A 590 -8.03 -1.82 52.25
C ALA A 590 -7.45 -0.50 52.79
N PRO A 591 -6.11 -0.32 52.78
CA PRO A 591 -5.48 0.90 53.24
C PRO A 591 -5.87 2.16 52.44
N VAL A 592 -6.10 3.27 53.12
CA VAL A 592 -6.35 4.59 52.51
C VAL A 592 -5.39 5.60 53.12
N THR A 593 -4.51 6.17 52.30
CA THR A 593 -3.56 7.21 52.70
C THR A 593 -3.90 8.51 51.98
N SER A 594 -4.29 9.54 52.73
CA SER A 594 -4.49 10.86 52.15
C SER A 594 -4.24 12.04 53.10
N ASN A 595 -4.09 13.26 52.59
CA ASN A 595 -4.13 14.44 53.48
C ASN A 595 -5.56 14.75 53.90
N THR A 596 -6.51 14.66 52.96
CA THR A 596 -7.95 14.82 53.19
C THR A 596 -8.71 13.68 52.54
N ALA A 597 -9.61 13.02 53.26
CA ALA A 597 -10.51 11.99 52.74
C ALA A 597 -11.97 12.36 53.07
N ASN A 598 -12.80 12.47 52.04
CA ASN A 598 -14.23 12.77 52.13
C ASN A 598 -15.03 11.58 51.60
N LEU A 599 -15.76 10.88 52.47
CA LEU A 599 -16.63 9.78 52.10
C LEU A 599 -18.09 10.20 52.26
N GLN A 600 -18.88 10.00 51.21
CA GLN A 600 -20.31 10.35 51.17
C GLN A 600 -21.11 9.17 50.61
N ALA A 601 -21.99 8.58 51.42
CA ALA A 601 -22.88 7.50 51.02
C ALA A 601 -24.32 7.81 51.44
N GLY A 602 -25.32 7.46 50.63
CA GLY A 602 -26.72 7.72 51.00
C GLY A 602 -27.22 6.84 52.16
N ASN A 603 -26.74 5.60 52.28
CA ASN A 603 -27.13 4.64 53.31
C ASN A 603 -25.98 4.36 54.28
N GLN A 604 -25.02 3.49 53.96
CA GLN A 604 -24.01 3.03 54.91
C GLN A 604 -22.58 3.32 54.45
N ILE A 605 -21.73 3.71 55.39
CA ILE A 605 -20.27 3.62 55.25
C ILE A 605 -19.78 2.54 56.20
N SER A 606 -19.05 1.55 55.69
CA SER A 606 -18.45 0.44 56.43
C SER A 606 -16.93 0.51 56.35
N LEU A 607 -16.28 0.58 57.52
CA LEU A 607 -14.84 0.46 57.69
C LEU A 607 -14.56 -0.95 58.21
N ASP A 608 -14.22 -1.86 57.31
CA ASP A 608 -14.09 -3.29 57.57
C ASP A 608 -12.69 -3.63 58.12
N SER A 609 -12.42 -4.92 58.39
CA SER A 609 -11.23 -5.35 59.14
C SER A 609 -9.89 -4.96 58.52
N GLY A 610 -9.83 -4.84 57.19
CA GLY A 610 -8.63 -4.41 56.46
C GLY A 610 -8.50 -2.89 56.31
N ALA A 611 -9.47 -2.10 56.78
CA ALA A 611 -9.40 -0.64 56.72
C ALA A 611 -8.24 -0.11 57.57
N GLN A 612 -7.27 0.53 56.92
CA GLN A 612 -6.17 1.24 57.54
C GLN A 612 -6.13 2.67 56.97
N VAL A 613 -6.90 3.56 57.59
CA VAL A 613 -7.04 4.94 57.14
C VAL A 613 -5.96 5.80 57.82
N SER A 614 -5.20 6.53 57.02
CA SER A 614 -4.24 7.54 57.46
C SER A 614 -4.60 8.86 56.78
N SER A 615 -5.32 9.72 57.50
CA SER A 615 -5.70 11.05 57.00
C SER A 615 -5.64 12.13 58.06
N SER A 616 -5.19 13.34 57.66
CA SER A 616 -5.19 14.50 58.56
C SER A 616 -6.59 15.07 58.74
N ASN A 617 -7.42 14.99 57.69
CA ASN A 617 -8.82 15.41 57.70
C ASN A 617 -9.68 14.28 57.12
N PHE A 618 -10.34 13.51 57.99
CA PHE A 618 -11.25 12.44 57.57
C PHE A 618 -12.70 12.84 57.83
N ASN A 619 -13.49 12.97 56.77
CA ASN A 619 -14.89 13.38 56.82
C ASN A 619 -15.78 12.26 56.27
N ILE A 620 -16.83 11.92 57.01
CA ILE A 620 -17.77 10.85 56.71
C ILE A 620 -19.18 11.43 56.72
N THR A 621 -19.95 11.18 55.66
CA THR A 621 -21.36 11.58 55.52
C THR A 621 -22.19 10.38 55.08
N SER A 622 -23.00 9.82 55.99
CA SER A 622 -23.91 8.72 55.68
C SER A 622 -25.02 8.55 56.70
N THR A 623 -26.08 7.81 56.36
CA THR A 623 -27.15 7.47 57.32
C THR A 623 -26.65 6.52 58.41
N LYS A 624 -25.71 5.63 58.08
CA LYS A 624 -25.14 4.63 59.00
C LYS A 624 -23.62 4.58 58.85
N LEU A 625 -22.95 4.36 59.97
CA LEU A 625 -21.52 4.09 60.02
C LEU A 625 -21.29 2.76 60.75
N SER A 626 -20.55 1.84 60.12
CA SER A 626 -20.06 0.61 60.74
C SER A 626 -18.53 0.67 60.78
N VAL A 627 -17.94 0.37 61.92
CA VAL A 627 -16.48 0.30 62.08
C VAL A 627 -16.14 -1.01 62.76
N ASP A 628 -15.40 -1.87 62.07
CA ASP A 628 -14.88 -3.10 62.65
C ASP A 628 -13.89 -2.77 63.77
N SER A 629 -13.93 -3.55 64.85
CA SER A 629 -13.03 -3.36 66.01
C SER A 629 -11.53 -3.43 65.68
N SER A 630 -11.17 -4.03 64.54
CA SER A 630 -9.80 -4.17 64.05
C SER A 630 -9.38 -3.10 63.03
N ALA A 631 -10.32 -2.28 62.55
CA ALA A 631 -10.03 -1.17 61.64
C ALA A 631 -9.16 -0.10 62.33
N SER A 632 -8.14 0.41 61.65
CA SER A 632 -7.36 1.56 62.11
C SER A 632 -7.87 2.82 61.44
N VAL A 633 -8.50 3.70 62.22
CA VAL A 633 -9.16 4.90 61.70
C VAL A 633 -8.66 6.13 62.46
N PRO A 634 -8.30 7.24 61.79
CA PRO A 634 -7.91 8.47 62.47
C PRO A 634 -9.17 9.11 63.08
N ALA A 635 -8.97 10.18 63.83
CA ALA A 635 -10.11 10.96 64.29
C ALA A 635 -10.87 11.55 63.09
N PHE A 636 -12.21 11.49 63.09
CA PHE A 636 -13.04 11.81 61.94
C PHE A 636 -14.21 12.73 62.29
N ASN A 637 -14.70 13.47 61.30
CA ASN A 637 -15.95 14.22 61.39
C ASN A 637 -17.06 13.37 60.78
N PHE A 638 -18.14 13.13 61.52
CA PHE A 638 -19.31 12.42 61.03
C PHE A 638 -20.52 13.35 60.92
N SER A 639 -21.06 13.48 59.72
CA SER A 639 -22.25 14.26 59.43
C SER A 639 -23.25 13.43 58.64
N GLY A 640 -24.16 12.74 59.33
CA GLY A 640 -25.26 12.02 58.71
C GLY A 640 -26.11 11.27 59.75
N GLY A 641 -27.35 10.98 59.39
CA GLY A 641 -28.39 10.49 60.30
C GLY A 641 -29.76 11.11 60.00
N ALA A 642 -30.83 10.53 60.54
CA ALA A 642 -32.14 11.15 60.56
C ALA A 642 -32.12 12.43 61.43
N GLU A 643 -33.09 13.33 61.23
CA GLU A 643 -33.25 14.52 62.07
C GLU A 643 -33.37 14.10 63.56
N GLY A 644 -32.32 14.37 64.36
CA GLY A 644 -32.20 13.90 65.74
C GLY A 644 -31.20 12.76 65.99
N ASP A 645 -30.24 12.46 65.10
CA ASP A 645 -29.13 11.54 65.40
C ASP A 645 -27.88 12.27 65.97
N PRO A 646 -27.09 11.65 66.88
CA PRO A 646 -25.89 12.27 67.46
C PRO A 646 -24.82 12.59 66.40
N SER A 647 -24.30 13.83 66.39
CA SER A 647 -23.13 14.19 65.55
C SER A 647 -21.82 14.04 66.32
N PHE A 648 -20.68 13.82 65.64
CA PHE A 648 -19.37 13.65 66.28
C PHE A 648 -18.35 14.69 65.78
N ASP A 649 -17.58 15.29 66.68
CA ASP A 649 -16.46 16.20 66.39
C ASP A 649 -15.21 15.45 65.93
N ARG A 650 -14.20 16.23 65.53
CA ARG A 650 -12.89 15.74 65.08
C ARG A 650 -12.13 14.88 66.09
N ASN A 651 -12.59 14.78 67.34
CA ASN A 651 -12.00 13.99 68.41
C ASN A 651 -12.89 12.79 68.77
N GLY A 652 -13.93 12.50 67.97
CA GLY A 652 -14.91 11.45 68.24
C GLY A 652 -15.85 11.79 69.40
N ARG A 653 -15.94 13.07 69.80
CA ARG A 653 -16.80 13.54 70.88
C ARG A 653 -18.13 13.97 70.31
N VAL A 654 -19.20 13.72 71.05
CA VAL A 654 -20.55 13.96 70.56
C VAL A 654 -20.87 15.45 70.62
N GLN A 655 -21.30 16.01 69.49
CA GLN A 655 -21.81 17.37 69.38
C GLN A 655 -23.34 17.33 69.23
N GLU A 656 -24.02 18.12 70.05
CA GLU A 656 -25.45 18.44 69.92
C GLU A 656 -26.41 17.23 69.86
N ALA A 657 -26.27 16.25 70.77
CA ALA A 657 -27.22 15.13 70.89
C ALA A 657 -28.02 15.18 72.19
N THR A 658 -29.34 14.98 72.10
CA THR A 658 -30.23 14.79 73.25
C THR A 658 -30.27 13.32 73.67
N GLN A 659 -30.72 13.05 74.90
CA GLN A 659 -30.91 11.69 75.41
C GLN A 659 -31.83 10.82 74.52
N SER A 660 -32.78 11.46 73.83
CA SER A 660 -33.71 10.80 72.90
C SER A 660 -32.99 10.32 71.64
N ASP A 661 -32.03 11.11 71.18
CA ASP A 661 -31.22 10.89 69.97
C ASP A 661 -30.36 9.63 70.16
N TRP A 662 -29.80 9.43 71.35
CA TRP A 662 -29.08 8.22 71.73
C TRP A 662 -29.95 6.97 71.79
N ASN A 663 -31.15 7.07 72.37
CA ASN A 663 -32.05 5.92 72.48
C ASN A 663 -32.55 5.47 71.09
N SER A 664 -32.76 6.44 70.18
CA SER A 664 -33.13 6.17 68.79
C SER A 664 -31.97 5.52 68.01
N TYR A 665 -30.77 6.09 68.11
CA TYR A 665 -29.57 5.61 67.41
C TYR A 665 -29.18 4.17 67.83
N PHE A 666 -29.17 3.87 69.13
CA PHE A 666 -28.84 2.53 69.64
C PHE A 666 -30.04 1.56 69.70
N ARG A 667 -31.24 2.00 69.29
CA ARG A 667 -32.50 1.24 69.43
C ARG A 667 -32.70 0.71 70.86
N ALA A 668 -32.35 1.53 71.84
CA ALA A 668 -32.40 1.13 73.23
C ALA A 668 -33.86 1.02 73.71
N SER A 669 -34.21 -0.12 74.33
CA SER A 669 -35.54 -0.33 74.93
C SER A 669 -35.73 0.43 76.25
N GLU A 670 -34.66 1.02 76.79
CA GLU A 670 -34.63 1.86 77.99
C GLU A 670 -33.67 3.05 77.78
N THR A 671 -33.67 4.02 78.72
CA THR A 671 -32.86 5.24 78.59
C THR A 671 -31.37 4.96 78.81
N ILE A 672 -30.53 5.25 77.81
CA ILE A 672 -29.06 5.13 77.92
C ILE A 672 -28.51 6.21 78.86
N GLU A 673 -27.77 5.89 79.91
CA GLU A 673 -27.21 6.92 80.79
C GLU A 673 -25.92 7.51 80.19
N ILE A 674 -25.94 8.81 79.85
CA ILE A 674 -24.81 9.50 79.21
C ILE A 674 -23.99 10.23 80.28
N ALA A 675 -22.71 9.88 80.42
CA ALA A 675 -21.77 10.57 81.30
C ALA A 675 -21.04 11.69 80.56
N TYR A 676 -21.06 12.90 81.14
CA TYR A 676 -20.35 14.07 80.64
C TYR A 676 -19.07 14.30 81.44
N ASP A 677 -17.97 14.65 80.78
CA ASP A 677 -16.77 15.12 81.46
C ASP A 677 -16.94 16.55 82.00
N SER A 678 -15.89 17.05 82.66
CA SER A 678 -15.86 18.40 83.22
C SER A 678 -15.89 19.52 82.17
N ALA A 679 -15.70 19.22 80.88
CA ALA A 679 -15.83 20.16 79.78
C ALA A 679 -17.24 20.15 79.16
N GLY A 680 -18.10 19.20 79.56
CA GLY A 680 -19.45 19.04 79.02
C GLY A 680 -19.51 18.11 77.81
N ASP A 681 -18.45 17.34 77.55
CA ASP A 681 -18.35 16.41 76.43
C ASP A 681 -18.78 14.99 76.88
N VAL A 682 -19.44 14.23 76.00
CA VAL A 682 -19.84 12.83 76.28
C VAL A 682 -18.61 11.91 76.23
N VAL A 683 -18.40 11.11 77.28
CA VAL A 683 -17.27 10.16 77.38
C VAL A 683 -17.77 8.72 77.17
N LEU A 684 -17.38 8.09 76.05
CA LEU A 684 -17.84 6.74 75.69
C LEU A 684 -17.29 5.60 76.59
N ASP A 685 -16.19 5.82 77.33
CA ASP A 685 -15.52 4.80 78.17
C ASP A 685 -16.35 4.35 79.40
N GLN A 686 -17.55 4.91 79.58
CA GLN A 686 -18.46 4.61 80.69
C GLN A 686 -19.79 3.97 80.21
N LEU A 687 -19.94 3.69 78.91
CA LEU A 687 -21.17 3.10 78.36
C LEU A 687 -21.28 1.61 78.77
N VAL A 688 -22.22 1.27 79.63
CA VAL A 688 -22.45 -0.13 80.04
C VAL A 688 -23.12 -0.88 78.88
N VAL A 689 -22.36 -1.78 78.24
CA VAL A 689 -22.72 -2.55 77.02
C VAL A 689 -23.89 -3.55 77.22
N SER A 690 -24.46 -3.68 78.42
CA SER A 690 -25.56 -4.61 78.68
C SER A 690 -26.94 -4.17 78.15
N LEU A 691 -27.04 -3.02 77.46
CA LEU A 691 -28.31 -2.37 77.07
C LEU A 691 -28.55 -2.30 75.55
N ILE A 692 -27.66 -2.87 74.73
CA ILE A 692 -27.81 -2.92 73.26
C ILE A 692 -28.38 -4.29 72.87
N SER A 693 -29.66 -4.38 72.51
CA SER A 693 -30.23 -5.64 72.01
C SER A 693 -29.88 -5.86 70.54
N ASN A 694 -28.89 -6.71 70.29
CA ASN A 694 -28.65 -7.29 68.96
C ASN A 694 -29.68 -8.41 68.74
N GLU A 695 -30.73 -8.15 67.94
CA GLU A 695 -31.56 -9.22 67.38
C GLU A 695 -31.54 -9.16 65.85
N ALA A 696 -30.64 -9.94 65.26
CA ALA A 696 -30.90 -10.60 64.00
C ALA A 696 -30.68 -12.11 64.24
N SER A 697 -31.78 -12.84 64.37
CA SER A 697 -31.86 -14.26 64.74
C SER A 697 -31.06 -15.21 63.84
N PRO A 698 -30.52 -16.33 64.38
CA PRO A 698 -30.17 -17.47 63.56
C PRO A 698 -31.41 -18.29 63.17
N VAL A 699 -31.46 -18.66 61.90
CA VAL A 699 -32.46 -19.54 61.30
C VAL A 699 -32.06 -21.00 61.58
N ASN A 700 -32.69 -21.60 62.60
CA ASN A 700 -32.97 -23.03 62.83
C ASN A 700 -31.82 -24.08 62.83
N SER A 701 -31.58 -24.72 64.00
CA SER A 701 -31.80 -26.17 64.28
C SER A 701 -30.80 -26.72 65.31
N GLY A 702 -31.33 -27.36 66.36
CA GLY A 702 -30.59 -28.38 67.13
C GLY A 702 -30.13 -28.02 68.55
N GLU A 703 -30.91 -28.51 69.52
CA GLU A 703 -30.56 -29.03 70.84
C GLU A 703 -29.72 -28.25 71.88
N VAL A 704 -30.28 -28.30 73.09
CA VAL A 704 -29.71 -27.98 74.40
C VAL A 704 -28.84 -29.15 74.86
N GLU A 705 -27.62 -28.88 75.34
CA GLU A 705 -27.04 -29.48 76.54
C GLU A 705 -25.77 -28.72 76.96
N LEU A 706 -25.71 -28.27 78.22
CA LEU A 706 -24.47 -27.97 78.91
C LEU A 706 -24.54 -28.68 80.27
N GLU A 707 -23.70 -29.71 80.41
CA GLU A 707 -23.20 -30.20 81.69
C GLU A 707 -22.32 -29.11 82.32
N GLU A 708 -22.42 -28.93 83.64
CA GLU A 708 -21.27 -28.52 84.44
C GLU A 708 -21.20 -29.39 85.71
N GLU A 709 -20.03 -30.02 85.88
CA GLU A 709 -19.40 -30.44 87.14
C GLU A 709 -19.40 -29.26 88.15
N GLU A 710 -19.45 -29.39 89.47
CA GLU A 710 -19.21 -30.47 90.44
C GLU A 710 -20.37 -30.64 91.44
#